data_AF-A0A1S3M4D9-F1
#
_entry.id   AF-A0A1S3M4D9-F1
#
_cell.length_a   1.000
_cell.length_b   1.000
_cell.length_c   1.000
_cell.angle_alpha   90.00
_cell.angle_beta   90.00
_cell.angle_gamma   90.00
#
_symmetry.space_group_name_H-M   'P 1'
#
loop_
_entity.id
_entity.type
_entity.pdbx_description
1 polymer ?
#
loop_
_entity_poly.entity_id
_entity_poly.type
_entity_poly.pdbx_seq_one_letter_code
_entity_poly.pdbx_strand_id
1 'polypeptide(L)'
;MLASEAAMTKSYLTTSTGSKAKVHRRKPAIPVIKHIAKDNDQEKQEILTKPIELSRVIHFLEDPLAATLKERQIFALKKVVKRRQKGFLLKELADVFKILYICAEKSKDHPEYTSVLCDLLKICRLPFLKEKTSDEVTYAQTVKESLSQMGFLMRVPNADVRNQICHSIISVYSSVTSKHSVDGMDSLSKPAAVSKPAVPSHRFSKHSMRLHPTSLGYRVQLLEKSGLAETLVLSMALLENQPAVKLHVLQTLQMLSSSSDVNCSLILKAQGAQQICFHMNEPDPSGQVLFRSSEILWNLLERGCKEEVTAQLSNMDCIMALKEAFLHQLLNGFRHYDLQLRNDLLVITTLIAENPKSPLIESLFAKQLVLFVTFPELKSHNPLVRNLKLSYNNEDFEMKRLLLNLVVVMSKDLSALQLFKEGHVVLALLHLVKPTAAPPEGQSGPRNWNTVQQEELQLQALATLATVAPLMLDDYMTCQGNTCLLLLLEWCTERDAYFGQGHSFHGTGGRGSKKAQMRYCVRLLRSMASLGNEAINQDLFDQGAISQLLVIIMQMEGSPEEEDVITLEIKADIQLILSALCENNPHRKELFGSEGVEMTVHFLKMSTEKFYSGLGHNKLILSTVDCVWSCIVGCYTTEDVFLEKEGIFLLLDLLHSSPRNMQNVVLGTLLELCDNPKTMSHILAWRGQKSLTTPGLLLQLWRQEEAELGVSRDLYGRISDPKKPILCYYQEEEDSQVSLPANRPSAAVMDVSENLRSKIYSVFCKLGFEALPGLSTEDYITLSIVTRYLDFKVGEVWDEISKELSLEGVRPVTPDEEALDTIAKMTEDTARRVTTQQSSMLEQRDKEDVSEEKRMYTEETKEHQERTIDSSRPKPKYKEAIFHPTQIHGLQITKFCGRVMTVESTPANLTGGPLANTELALERVPIQGGALRKLPTATEDPEYFNTVSVK
;
A
#
# COMPACT_ATOMS: atom_id res chain seq x y z
N MET A 1 -52.89 -36.86 -17.50
CA MET A 1 -54.30 -37.25 -17.56
C MET A 1 -55.13 -35.99 -17.72
N LEU A 2 -56.01 -36.02 -18.72
CA LEU A 2 -56.79 -34.92 -19.30
C LEU A 2 -58.21 -34.83 -18.72
N ALA A 3 -58.86 -33.69 -19.03
CA ALA A 3 -60.31 -33.42 -19.17
C ALA A 3 -61.11 -33.10 -17.88
N SER A 4 -61.69 -31.90 -17.75
CA SER A 4 -62.96 -31.31 -18.33
C SER A 4 -64.12 -31.48 -17.32
N GLU A 5 -65.17 -30.66 -17.16
CA GLU A 5 -65.81 -29.59 -17.93
C GLU A 5 -66.94 -28.93 -17.07
N ALA A 6 -67.36 -27.72 -17.49
CA ALA A 6 -68.70 -27.07 -17.47
C ALA A 6 -69.74 -27.37 -16.34
N ALA A 7 -70.34 -26.42 -15.61
CA ALA A 7 -71.17 -25.22 -15.93
C ALA A 7 -72.68 -25.45 -16.16
N MET A 8 -73.49 -24.45 -15.76
CA MET A 8 -74.95 -24.18 -15.94
C MET A 8 -75.87 -24.47 -14.72
N THR A 9 -76.86 -23.64 -14.30
CA THR A 9 -77.67 -22.61 -14.99
C THR A 9 -78.52 -21.73 -14.02
N LYS A 10 -78.60 -20.39 -14.30
CA LYS A 10 -79.78 -19.47 -14.48
C LYS A 10 -80.99 -19.47 -13.50
N SER A 11 -81.84 -18.44 -13.33
CA SER A 11 -82.08 -17.03 -13.82
C SER A 11 -83.30 -16.47 -13.03
N TYR A 12 -83.53 -15.16 -12.84
CA TYR A 12 -84.47 -14.24 -13.57
C TYR A 12 -84.41 -12.85 -12.84
N LEU A 13 -84.05 -11.69 -13.43
CA LEU A 13 -84.69 -10.74 -14.38
C LEU A 13 -85.69 -9.68 -13.78
N THR A 14 -85.28 -8.38 -13.80
CA THR A 14 -85.99 -7.12 -14.25
C THR A 14 -87.31 -6.66 -13.54
N THR A 15 -87.75 -5.39 -13.35
CA THR A 15 -87.48 -4.03 -13.92
C THR A 15 -88.31 -2.94 -13.17
N SER A 16 -87.86 -1.67 -13.25
CA SER A 16 -88.59 -0.37 -13.43
C SER A 16 -89.54 0.28 -12.38
N THR A 17 -89.09 1.46 -11.91
CA THR A 17 -89.74 2.80 -11.84
C THR A 17 -91.23 3.01 -11.47
N GLY A 18 -91.44 3.75 -10.35
CA GLY A 18 -92.06 5.08 -10.35
C GLY A 18 -93.54 5.24 -9.94
N SER A 19 -93.82 6.05 -8.91
CA SER A 19 -94.83 7.12 -8.96
C SER A 19 -94.88 8.01 -7.70
N LYS A 20 -95.23 9.29 -7.96
CA LYS A 20 -95.17 10.49 -7.13
C LYS A 20 -96.37 10.64 -6.18
N ALA A 21 -96.18 11.38 -5.08
CA ALA A 21 -97.17 12.34 -4.58
C ALA A 21 -96.47 13.55 -3.94
N LYS A 22 -96.82 14.75 -4.43
CA LYS A 22 -96.43 16.09 -3.95
C LYS A 22 -97.59 16.65 -3.09
N VAL A 23 -97.30 17.72 -2.32
CA VAL A 23 -98.06 18.99 -2.12
C VAL A 23 -97.71 19.54 -0.71
N HIS A 24 -96.84 20.56 -0.59
CA HIS A 24 -97.11 22.04 -0.48
C HIS A 24 -97.70 22.46 0.90
N ARG A 25 -97.49 23.64 1.49
CA ARG A 25 -96.70 24.89 1.32
C ARG A 25 -97.09 25.75 2.55
N ARG A 26 -96.22 26.65 3.04
CA ARG A 26 -96.43 28.14 3.11
C ARG A 26 -95.28 28.85 3.87
N LYS A 27 -94.79 29.94 3.25
CA LYS A 27 -93.85 31.00 3.70
C LYS A 27 -94.63 32.08 4.54
N PRO A 28 -94.05 33.18 5.11
CA PRO A 28 -92.82 33.92 4.75
C PRO A 28 -91.99 34.60 5.89
N ALA A 29 -90.92 35.30 5.45
CA ALA A 29 -90.06 36.28 6.15
C ALA A 29 -90.83 37.59 6.53
N ILE A 30 -90.35 38.63 7.25
CA ILE A 30 -89.08 39.41 7.24
C ILE A 30 -88.95 40.25 8.59
N PRO A 31 -88.18 41.37 8.78
CA PRO A 31 -87.06 41.51 9.75
C PRO A 31 -87.15 42.66 10.82
N VAL A 32 -86.01 42.95 11.48
CA VAL A 32 -85.44 44.23 11.99
C VAL A 32 -85.44 44.57 13.51
N ILE A 33 -84.22 44.91 13.97
CA ILE A 33 -83.75 46.01 14.88
C ILE A 33 -82.99 45.58 16.16
N LYS A 34 -81.74 46.05 16.15
CA LYS A 34 -80.70 46.22 17.19
C LYS A 34 -81.19 46.45 18.62
N HIS A 35 -80.44 45.91 19.59
CA HIS A 35 -79.87 46.72 20.68
C HIS A 35 -78.49 46.21 21.09
N ILE A 36 -77.60 47.19 21.29
CA ILE A 36 -76.21 47.08 21.74
C ILE A 36 -76.20 46.88 23.26
N ALA A 37 -75.40 45.95 23.78
CA ALA A 37 -74.78 46.04 25.09
C ALA A 37 -73.48 45.24 25.10
N LYS A 38 -72.39 45.93 25.47
CA LYS A 38 -71.06 45.39 25.75
C LYS A 38 -71.10 44.59 27.05
N ASP A 39 -70.38 43.47 27.13
CA ASP A 39 -69.19 43.30 27.99
C ASP A 39 -68.82 41.81 28.23
N ASN A 40 -67.51 41.63 28.40
CA ASN A 40 -66.78 40.49 28.99
C ASN A 40 -66.38 39.29 28.09
N ASP A 41 -65.56 39.58 27.08
CA ASP A 41 -64.61 38.61 26.48
C ASP A 41 -63.23 38.60 27.18
N GLN A 42 -63.11 39.13 28.41
CA GLN A 42 -61.83 39.21 29.14
C GLN A 42 -61.50 37.98 30.01
N GLU A 43 -62.44 37.09 30.32
CA GLU A 43 -62.17 35.96 31.25
C GLU A 43 -61.65 34.67 30.58
N LYS A 44 -61.68 34.55 29.24
CA LYS A 44 -61.21 33.32 28.55
C LYS A 44 -59.77 33.38 28.04
N GLN A 45 -59.13 34.55 28.07
CA GLN A 45 -57.75 34.73 27.62
C GLN A 45 -56.70 34.74 28.75
N GLU A 46 -57.09 34.84 30.02
CA GLU A 46 -56.15 34.92 31.16
C GLU A 46 -55.62 33.56 31.68
N ILE A 47 -56.13 32.41 31.24
CA ILE A 47 -55.71 31.09 31.74
C ILE A 47 -54.55 30.46 30.92
N LEU A 48 -54.17 31.08 29.80
CA LEU A 48 -53.13 30.59 28.88
C LEU A 48 -51.73 31.18 29.12
N THR A 49 -51.56 32.10 30.07
CA THR A 49 -50.32 32.88 30.27
C THR A 49 -49.46 32.53 31.48
N LYS A 50 -49.86 31.59 32.36
CA LYS A 50 -48.97 31.11 33.45
C LYS A 50 -48.01 30.01 32.94
N PRO A 51 -46.68 30.16 33.09
CA PRO A 51 -45.71 29.11 32.76
C PRO A 51 -45.99 27.87 33.62
N ILE A 52 -45.92 26.68 33.02
CA ILE A 52 -45.89 25.45 33.83
C ILE A 52 -44.47 25.34 34.35
N GLU A 53 -44.29 25.51 35.66
CA GLU A 53 -43.05 25.10 36.32
C GLU A 53 -43.05 23.57 36.38
N LEU A 54 -42.23 22.93 35.55
CA LEU A 54 -42.08 21.46 35.52
C LEU A 54 -41.67 20.91 36.90
N SER A 55 -40.92 21.70 37.68
CA SER A 55 -40.53 21.39 39.06
C SER A 55 -41.73 21.18 39.99
N ARG A 56 -42.84 21.92 39.80
CA ARG A 56 -44.09 21.71 40.57
C ARG A 56 -44.80 20.43 40.15
N VAL A 57 -44.73 20.07 38.87
CA VAL A 57 -45.29 18.81 38.36
C VAL A 57 -44.49 17.63 38.92
N ILE A 58 -43.16 17.72 38.94
CA ILE A 58 -42.27 16.71 39.54
C ILE A 58 -42.58 16.51 41.03
N HIS A 59 -42.64 17.59 41.82
CA HIS A 59 -42.99 17.49 43.24
C HIS A 59 -44.38 16.86 43.45
N PHE A 60 -45.37 17.19 42.60
CA PHE A 60 -46.69 16.58 42.68
C PHE A 60 -46.70 15.08 42.30
N LEU A 61 -45.76 14.64 41.48
CA LEU A 61 -45.61 13.22 41.13
C LEU A 61 -44.85 12.43 42.20
N GLU A 62 -43.90 13.06 42.91
CA GLU A 62 -43.09 12.44 43.97
C GLU A 62 -43.77 12.45 45.34
N ASP A 63 -44.72 13.37 45.58
CA ASP A 63 -45.42 13.49 46.86
C ASP A 63 -46.17 12.20 47.26
N PRO A 64 -45.78 11.54 48.38
CA PRO A 64 -46.42 10.32 48.86
C PRO A 64 -47.92 10.49 49.14
N LEU A 65 -48.35 11.68 49.55
CA LEU A 65 -49.75 11.99 49.86
C LEU A 65 -50.59 12.16 48.59
N ALA A 66 -49.96 12.47 47.45
CA ALA A 66 -50.61 12.60 46.15
C ALA A 66 -50.72 11.27 45.38
N ALA A 67 -50.16 10.16 45.90
CA ALA A 67 -50.17 8.85 45.25
C ALA A 67 -51.59 8.31 44.97
N THR A 68 -52.59 8.73 45.75
CA THR A 68 -54.00 8.37 45.58
C THR A 68 -54.73 9.22 44.52
N LEU A 69 -54.15 10.35 44.09
CA LEU A 69 -54.74 11.32 43.16
C LEU A 69 -54.33 11.09 41.69
N LYS A 70 -54.40 9.84 41.23
CA LYS A 70 -53.86 9.38 39.93
C LYS A 70 -54.44 10.14 38.73
N GLU A 71 -55.76 10.36 38.69
CA GLU A 71 -56.41 11.09 37.59
C GLU A 71 -55.93 12.54 37.49
N ARG A 72 -55.66 13.19 38.64
CA ARG A 72 -55.13 14.55 38.70
C ARG A 72 -53.67 14.61 38.25
N GLN A 73 -52.86 13.60 38.61
CA GLN A 73 -51.48 13.45 38.13
C GLN A 73 -51.43 13.27 36.61
N ILE A 74 -52.25 12.39 36.05
CA ILE A 74 -52.35 12.18 34.59
C ILE A 74 -52.86 13.45 33.89
N PHE A 75 -53.84 14.16 34.45
CA PHE A 75 -54.32 15.42 33.88
C PHE A 75 -53.21 16.49 33.83
N ALA A 76 -52.42 16.62 34.90
CA ALA A 76 -51.28 17.53 34.93
C ALA A 76 -50.24 17.17 33.85
N LEU A 77 -49.93 15.89 33.69
CA LEU A 77 -49.01 15.40 32.66
C LEU A 77 -49.54 15.62 31.23
N LYS A 78 -50.83 15.33 30.97
CA LYS A 78 -51.46 15.62 29.66
C LYS A 78 -51.45 17.12 29.33
N LYS A 79 -51.52 17.98 30.35
CA LYS A 79 -51.35 19.43 30.18
C LYS A 79 -49.92 19.79 29.77
N VAL A 80 -48.90 19.10 30.29
CA VAL A 80 -47.50 19.24 29.85
C VAL A 80 -47.36 18.83 28.37
N VAL A 81 -47.86 17.65 27.99
CA VAL A 81 -47.86 17.15 26.59
C VAL A 81 -48.52 18.18 25.65
N LYS A 82 -49.71 18.66 25.99
CA LYS A 82 -50.46 19.63 25.16
C LYS A 82 -49.72 20.96 24.97
N ARG A 83 -48.98 21.43 25.98
CA ARG A 83 -48.23 22.70 25.89
C ARG A 83 -46.87 22.57 25.20
N ARG A 84 -46.29 21.36 25.14
CA ARG A 84 -44.97 21.08 24.56
C ARG A 84 -45.00 20.43 23.18
N GLN A 85 -46.12 20.52 22.46
CA GLN A 85 -46.27 19.95 21.11
C GLN A 85 -45.25 20.44 20.08
N LYS A 86 -44.58 21.58 20.33
CA LYS A 86 -43.56 22.15 19.43
C LYS A 86 -42.12 21.69 19.74
N GLY A 87 -41.91 20.87 20.77
CA GLY A 87 -40.59 20.41 21.22
C GLY A 87 -40.23 20.90 22.63
N PHE A 88 -39.17 20.31 23.20
CA PHE A 88 -38.66 20.64 24.53
C PHE A 88 -37.52 21.65 24.47
N LEU A 89 -37.48 22.57 25.44
CA LEU A 89 -36.38 23.53 25.60
C LEU A 89 -35.16 22.85 26.24
N LEU A 90 -33.95 23.20 25.78
CA LEU A 90 -32.71 22.65 26.33
C LEU A 90 -32.60 22.81 27.86
N LYS A 91 -32.99 23.97 28.40
CA LYS A 91 -32.97 24.25 29.85
C LYS A 91 -33.95 23.43 30.68
N GLU A 92 -34.96 22.85 30.05
CA GLU A 92 -36.03 22.07 30.70
C GLU A 92 -35.80 20.56 30.59
N LEU A 93 -34.75 20.14 29.87
CA LEU A 93 -34.60 18.75 29.47
C LEU A 93 -34.39 17.81 30.66
N ALA A 94 -33.63 18.23 31.68
CA ALA A 94 -33.43 17.47 32.91
C ALA A 94 -34.77 17.18 33.62
N ASP A 95 -35.64 18.18 33.73
CA ASP A 95 -36.96 18.04 34.34
C ASP A 95 -37.87 17.13 33.50
N VAL A 96 -37.84 17.28 32.16
CA VAL A 96 -38.62 16.44 31.24
C VAL A 96 -38.23 14.97 31.36
N PHE A 97 -36.92 14.67 31.40
CA PHE A 97 -36.45 13.30 31.52
C PHE A 97 -36.65 12.72 32.93
N LYS A 98 -36.62 13.54 33.97
CA LYS A 98 -37.09 13.13 35.31
C LYS A 98 -38.58 12.75 35.29
N ILE A 99 -39.43 13.51 34.59
CA ILE A 99 -40.85 13.16 34.40
C ILE A 99 -40.99 11.85 33.61
N LEU A 100 -40.24 11.65 32.52
CA LEU A 100 -40.23 10.40 31.76
C LEU A 100 -39.89 9.20 32.65
N TYR A 101 -38.88 9.32 33.51
CA TYR A 101 -38.48 8.29 34.46
C TYR A 101 -39.58 7.98 35.49
N ILE A 102 -40.17 9.00 36.11
CA ILE A 102 -41.26 8.80 37.09
C ILE A 102 -42.48 8.14 36.42
N CYS A 103 -42.81 8.53 35.19
CA CYS A 103 -43.87 7.90 34.41
C CYS A 103 -43.55 6.43 34.11
N ALA A 104 -42.29 6.10 33.79
CA ALA A 104 -41.84 4.73 33.56
C ALA A 104 -41.95 3.86 34.82
N GLU A 105 -41.51 4.36 35.98
CA GLU A 105 -41.62 3.62 37.24
C GLU A 105 -43.09 3.40 37.64
N LYS A 106 -43.93 4.44 37.57
CA LYS A 106 -45.36 4.33 37.87
C LYS A 106 -46.13 3.46 36.86
N SER A 107 -45.62 3.30 35.64
CA SER A 107 -46.26 2.45 34.62
C SER A 107 -46.25 0.96 34.97
N LYS A 108 -45.38 0.53 35.88
CA LYS A 108 -45.31 -0.87 36.37
C LYS A 108 -46.60 -1.27 37.09
N ASP A 109 -47.12 -0.37 37.92
CA ASP A 109 -48.33 -0.60 38.71
C ASP A 109 -49.59 0.01 38.06
N HIS A 110 -49.43 1.05 37.24
CA HIS A 110 -50.52 1.85 36.67
C HIS A 110 -50.35 2.08 35.15
N PRO A 111 -50.97 1.25 34.29
CA PRO A 111 -50.73 1.28 32.84
C PRO A 111 -51.18 2.57 32.16
N GLU A 112 -52.00 3.41 32.80
CA GLU A 112 -52.45 4.69 32.24
C GLU A 112 -51.29 5.68 32.03
N TYR A 113 -50.21 5.56 32.82
CA TYR A 113 -48.99 6.37 32.67
C TYR A 113 -48.22 6.03 31.39
N THR A 114 -48.38 4.82 30.84
CA THR A 114 -47.75 4.39 29.59
C THR A 114 -48.20 5.25 28.40
N SER A 115 -49.48 5.63 28.35
CA SER A 115 -50.01 6.50 27.29
C SER A 115 -49.33 7.87 27.27
N VAL A 116 -49.13 8.45 28.45
CA VAL A 116 -48.46 9.73 28.64
C VAL A 116 -46.97 9.62 28.33
N LEU A 117 -46.33 8.52 28.76
CA LEU A 117 -44.93 8.23 28.48
C LEU A 117 -44.68 8.19 26.96
N CYS A 118 -45.52 7.46 26.21
CA CYS A 118 -45.47 7.42 24.76
C CYS A 118 -45.67 8.80 24.11
N ASP A 119 -46.60 9.63 24.62
CA ASP A 119 -46.84 10.96 24.08
C ASP A 119 -45.68 11.94 24.35
N LEU A 120 -45.02 11.83 25.51
CA LEU A 120 -43.80 12.59 25.80
C LEU A 120 -42.64 12.15 24.89
N LEU A 121 -42.45 10.84 24.68
CA LEU A 121 -41.45 10.31 23.75
C LEU A 121 -41.72 10.74 22.31
N LYS A 122 -42.98 10.80 21.86
CA LYS A 122 -43.34 11.35 20.54
C LYS A 122 -42.87 12.79 20.36
N ILE A 123 -42.89 13.61 21.43
CA ILE A 123 -42.38 14.98 21.39
C ILE A 123 -40.85 14.99 21.30
N CYS A 124 -40.16 14.02 21.91
CA CYS A 124 -38.70 13.85 21.77
C CYS A 124 -38.26 13.55 20.31
N ARG A 125 -39.18 13.25 19.40
CA ARG A 125 -38.88 13.12 17.96
C ARG A 125 -38.57 14.46 17.27
N LEU A 126 -38.91 15.58 17.92
CA LEU A 126 -38.62 16.91 17.41
C LEU A 126 -37.22 17.36 17.89
N PRO A 127 -36.49 18.16 17.09
CA PRO A 127 -35.25 18.76 17.55
C PRO A 127 -35.49 19.56 18.85
N PHE A 128 -34.61 19.42 19.83
CA PHE A 128 -34.66 20.24 21.04
C PHE A 128 -34.51 21.73 20.67
N LEU A 129 -35.15 22.59 21.45
CA LEU A 129 -35.26 24.01 21.17
C LEU A 129 -34.26 24.82 21.99
N LYS A 130 -33.55 25.75 21.32
CA LYS A 130 -32.62 26.71 21.90
C LYS A 130 -33.20 28.13 21.85
N GLU A 131 -32.88 28.93 22.86
CA GLU A 131 -33.19 30.36 22.92
C GLU A 131 -32.02 31.19 22.36
N LYS A 132 -30.79 30.71 22.55
CA LYS A 132 -29.55 31.32 22.08
C LYS A 132 -28.65 30.28 21.42
N THR A 133 -27.73 30.70 20.55
CA THR A 133 -26.74 29.80 19.93
C THR A 133 -25.78 29.19 20.96
N SER A 134 -25.43 29.95 22.02
CA SER A 134 -24.59 29.48 23.15
C SER A 134 -25.22 28.34 23.96
N ASP A 135 -26.53 28.11 23.83
CA ASP A 135 -27.23 27.07 24.57
C ASP A 135 -26.76 25.67 24.18
N GLU A 136 -26.32 25.46 22.92
CA GLU A 136 -25.78 24.17 22.48
C GLU A 136 -24.52 23.81 23.29
N VAL A 137 -23.62 24.75 23.54
CA VAL A 137 -22.44 24.49 24.38
C VAL A 137 -22.83 24.35 25.85
N THR A 138 -23.74 25.19 26.33
CA THR A 138 -24.13 25.26 27.75
C THR A 138 -24.84 23.98 28.22
N TYR A 139 -25.74 23.44 27.41
CA TYR A 139 -26.57 22.28 27.77
C TYR A 139 -26.09 20.96 27.14
N ALA A 140 -24.88 20.92 26.58
CA ALA A 140 -24.33 19.73 25.92
C ALA A 140 -24.35 18.49 26.83
N GLN A 141 -23.91 18.64 28.09
CA GLN A 141 -23.90 17.56 29.07
C GLN A 141 -25.31 17.10 29.45
N THR A 142 -26.24 18.05 29.64
CA THR A 142 -27.65 17.74 29.94
C THR A 142 -28.30 16.97 28.80
N VAL A 143 -28.04 17.34 27.55
CA VAL A 143 -28.56 16.62 26.38
C VAL A 143 -27.95 15.22 26.26
N LYS A 144 -26.63 15.09 26.46
CA LYS A 144 -25.95 13.78 26.49
C LYS A 144 -26.57 12.84 27.54
N GLU A 145 -26.76 13.32 28.76
CA GLU A 145 -27.39 12.56 29.86
C GLU A 145 -28.84 12.22 29.55
N SER A 146 -29.60 13.15 28.98
CA SER A 146 -31.00 12.93 28.60
C SER A 146 -31.13 11.87 27.51
N LEU A 147 -30.28 11.90 26.48
CA LEU A 147 -30.24 10.86 25.44
C LEU A 147 -29.85 9.49 26.05
N SER A 148 -28.89 9.45 26.97
CA SER A 148 -28.55 8.22 27.70
C SER A 148 -29.73 7.68 28.52
N GLN A 149 -30.44 8.55 29.24
CA GLN A 149 -31.66 8.21 29.98
C GLN A 149 -32.76 7.67 29.08
N MET A 150 -32.89 8.18 27.84
CA MET A 150 -33.81 7.64 26.85
C MET A 150 -33.52 6.16 26.53
N GLY A 151 -32.25 5.77 26.46
CA GLY A 151 -31.83 4.38 26.26
C GLY A 151 -32.23 3.47 27.43
N PHE A 152 -32.09 3.94 28.67
CA PHE A 152 -32.48 3.15 29.85
C PHE A 152 -33.98 2.85 29.92
N LEU A 153 -34.83 3.67 29.30
CA LEU A 153 -36.27 3.43 29.20
C LEU A 153 -36.63 2.19 28.37
N MET A 154 -35.68 1.60 27.62
CA MET A 154 -35.88 0.30 26.95
C MET A 154 -36.23 -0.83 27.93
N ARG A 155 -35.88 -0.68 29.23
CA ARG A 155 -36.23 -1.63 30.30
C ARG A 155 -37.73 -1.70 30.60
N VAL A 156 -38.52 -0.69 30.20
CA VAL A 156 -39.98 -0.73 30.36
C VAL A 156 -40.53 -1.86 29.48
N PRO A 157 -41.27 -2.85 30.04
CA PRO A 157 -41.75 -4.01 29.31
C PRO A 157 -43.01 -3.68 28.47
N ASN A 158 -42.93 -2.64 27.64
CA ASN A 158 -44.02 -2.21 26.76
C ASN A 158 -43.49 -1.94 25.34
N ALA A 159 -44.10 -2.59 24.35
CA ALA A 159 -43.65 -2.52 22.96
C ALA A 159 -43.80 -1.12 22.35
N ASP A 160 -44.89 -0.40 22.66
CA ASP A 160 -45.12 0.95 22.15
C ASP A 160 -44.07 1.94 22.67
N VAL A 161 -43.72 1.84 23.96
CA VAL A 161 -42.66 2.67 24.57
C VAL A 161 -41.33 2.43 23.86
N ARG A 162 -40.93 1.16 23.69
CA ARG A 162 -39.68 0.78 23.02
C ARG A 162 -39.62 1.24 21.55
N ASN A 163 -40.73 1.11 20.83
CA ASN A 163 -40.85 1.61 19.46
C ASN A 163 -40.75 3.14 19.39
N GLN A 164 -41.38 3.88 20.32
CA GLN A 164 -41.26 5.34 20.37
C GLN A 164 -39.84 5.79 20.69
N ILE A 165 -39.09 5.06 21.54
CA ILE A 165 -37.68 5.33 21.80
C ILE A 165 -36.89 5.21 20.49
N CYS A 166 -37.01 4.09 19.77
CA CYS A 166 -36.34 3.87 18.48
C CYS A 166 -36.66 4.98 17.46
N HIS A 167 -37.94 5.33 17.31
CA HIS A 167 -38.36 6.41 16.41
C HIS A 167 -37.80 7.79 16.82
N SER A 168 -37.67 8.05 18.13
CA SER A 168 -37.08 9.29 18.64
C SER A 168 -35.59 9.37 18.32
N ILE A 169 -34.86 8.27 18.49
CA ILE A 169 -33.44 8.19 18.13
C ILE A 169 -33.24 8.39 16.63
N ILE A 170 -33.97 7.65 15.79
CA ILE A 170 -33.85 7.76 14.33
C ILE A 170 -34.16 9.19 13.86
N SER A 171 -35.14 9.86 14.47
CA SER A 171 -35.51 11.22 14.10
C SER A 171 -34.43 12.28 14.37
N VAL A 172 -33.43 11.99 15.21
CA VAL A 172 -32.27 12.86 15.43
C VAL A 172 -31.52 13.14 14.12
N TYR A 173 -31.45 12.13 13.24
CA TYR A 173 -30.80 12.22 11.93
C TYR A 173 -31.64 12.94 10.87
N SER A 174 -32.90 13.25 11.15
CA SER A 174 -33.78 13.94 10.20
C SER A 174 -33.55 15.46 10.17
N SER A 175 -33.56 16.04 8.97
CA SER A 175 -33.58 17.48 8.74
C SER A 175 -35.03 17.98 8.73
N VAL A 176 -35.55 18.40 9.89
CA VAL A 176 -36.90 18.97 9.94
C VAL A 176 -36.85 20.41 9.40
N THR A 177 -37.28 20.62 8.16
CA THR A 177 -37.88 21.89 7.74
C THR A 177 -39.32 21.91 8.24
N SER A 178 -39.66 22.90 9.05
CA SER A 178 -41.03 23.08 9.55
C SER A 178 -41.96 23.38 8.37
N LYS A 179 -42.69 22.37 7.87
CA LYS A 179 -43.86 22.57 7.02
C LYS A 179 -45.07 22.88 7.89
N HIS A 180 -45.28 24.16 8.17
CA HIS A 180 -46.60 24.71 8.48
C HIS A 180 -46.79 26.04 7.74
N SER A 181 -47.18 25.94 6.47
CA SER A 181 -47.92 26.98 5.76
C SER A 181 -48.80 26.31 4.69
N VAL A 182 -50.11 26.37 4.96
CA VAL A 182 -51.28 26.34 4.07
C VAL A 182 -51.05 25.94 2.59
N ASP A 183 -51.75 24.86 2.20
CA ASP A 183 -52.37 24.53 0.89
C ASP A 183 -51.74 25.03 -0.43
N GLY A 184 -51.47 24.09 -1.35
CA GLY A 184 -51.27 24.38 -2.78
C GLY A 184 -50.22 23.51 -3.51
N MET A 185 -50.72 22.46 -4.17
CA MET A 185 -50.24 21.70 -5.35
C MET A 185 -48.81 21.89 -5.96
N ASP A 186 -48.26 20.73 -6.37
CA ASP A 186 -47.39 20.44 -7.54
C ASP A 186 -45.86 20.16 -7.44
N SER A 187 -45.48 19.29 -8.38
CA SER A 187 -44.36 18.37 -8.62
C SER A 187 -42.90 18.85 -8.76
N LEU A 188 -41.99 17.89 -8.48
CA LEU A 188 -40.70 17.51 -9.15
C LEU A 188 -39.62 18.56 -9.53
N SER A 189 -38.40 18.21 -9.09
CA SER A 189 -37.09 18.24 -9.82
C SER A 189 -36.11 19.43 -9.73
N LYS A 190 -34.95 19.12 -9.12
CA LYS A 190 -33.53 19.52 -9.35
C LYS A 190 -33.05 21.01 -9.27
N PRO A 191 -31.74 21.23 -8.99
CA PRO A 191 -31.21 22.45 -8.34
C PRO A 191 -30.27 23.32 -9.22
N ALA A 192 -30.15 24.63 -8.95
CA ALA A 192 -28.91 25.42 -9.18
C ALA A 192 -28.98 26.89 -8.69
N ALA A 193 -27.81 27.36 -8.23
CA ALA A 193 -27.19 28.70 -8.37
C ALA A 193 -27.59 29.94 -7.51
N VAL A 194 -26.68 30.26 -6.57
CA VAL A 194 -25.99 31.54 -6.27
C VAL A 194 -26.57 32.88 -6.77
N SER A 195 -26.86 33.81 -5.84
CA SER A 195 -26.42 35.22 -5.89
C SER A 195 -26.61 35.95 -4.54
N LYS A 196 -25.67 36.84 -4.20
CA LYS A 196 -25.59 37.68 -2.98
C LYS A 196 -26.38 39.03 -3.17
N PRO A 197 -26.25 40.06 -2.30
CA PRO A 197 -27.05 40.31 -1.10
C PRO A 197 -27.80 41.68 -1.17
N ALA A 198 -28.86 41.87 -0.38
CA ALA A 198 -29.47 43.19 -0.17
C ALA A 198 -29.65 43.52 1.32
N VAL A 199 -29.23 44.73 1.68
CA VAL A 199 -29.13 45.38 3.00
C VAL A 199 -30.51 45.88 3.50
N PRO A 200 -30.72 46.09 4.82
CA PRO A 200 -31.98 45.78 5.50
C PRO A 200 -32.89 46.98 5.72
N SER A 201 -34.21 46.75 5.77
CA SER A 201 -35.16 47.70 6.32
C SER A 201 -35.56 47.32 7.75
N HIS A 202 -35.14 48.16 8.69
CA HIS A 202 -35.56 48.15 10.08
C HIS A 202 -37.08 48.34 10.19
N ARG A 203 -37.77 47.41 10.85
CA ARG A 203 -38.92 47.72 11.71
C ARG A 203 -38.89 46.83 12.96
N PHE A 204 -38.60 47.48 14.08
CA PHE A 204 -38.70 46.91 15.42
C PHE A 204 -40.12 46.42 15.69
N SER A 205 -40.27 45.11 15.91
CA SER A 205 -41.42 44.55 16.61
C SER A 205 -40.89 43.74 17.81
N LYS A 206 -41.52 44.01 18.95
CA LYS A 206 -41.14 43.64 20.31
C LYS A 206 -40.88 42.12 20.47
N HIS A 207 -39.71 41.81 21.03
CA HIS A 207 -39.36 40.62 21.84
C HIS A 207 -40.41 39.50 21.88
N SER A 208 -40.43 38.66 20.84
CA SER A 208 -40.93 37.29 20.95
C SER A 208 -39.70 36.41 20.80
N MET A 209 -39.26 35.74 21.88
CA MET A 209 -38.11 34.83 21.85
C MET A 209 -38.36 33.80 20.75
N ARG A 210 -37.68 33.95 19.60
CA ARG A 210 -37.76 32.98 18.52
C ARG A 210 -37.00 31.74 18.98
N LEU A 211 -37.75 30.72 19.39
CA LEU A 211 -37.19 29.41 19.67
C LEU A 211 -36.70 28.80 18.36
N HIS A 212 -35.44 28.37 18.36
CA HIS A 212 -34.81 27.74 17.19
C HIS A 212 -34.53 26.27 17.47
N PRO A 213 -34.65 25.36 16.50
CA PRO A 213 -34.20 23.99 16.66
C PRO A 213 -32.66 23.94 16.80
N THR A 214 -32.16 22.96 17.53
CA THR A 214 -30.72 22.64 17.57
C THR A 214 -30.20 22.21 16.20
N SER A 215 -28.94 22.51 15.91
CA SER A 215 -28.29 22.15 14.64
C SER A 215 -28.16 20.61 14.48
N LEU A 216 -28.15 20.12 13.24
CA LEU A 216 -28.00 18.67 12.98
C LEU A 216 -26.66 18.14 13.50
N GLY A 217 -25.56 18.85 13.23
CA GLY A 217 -24.22 18.46 13.70
C GLY A 217 -24.15 18.34 15.23
N TYR A 218 -24.74 19.29 15.96
CA TYR A 218 -24.83 19.21 17.42
C TYR A 218 -25.60 17.96 17.89
N ARG A 219 -26.76 17.68 17.29
CA ARG A 219 -27.59 16.55 17.71
C ARG A 219 -26.89 15.20 17.47
N VAL A 220 -26.26 15.02 16.31
CA VAL A 220 -25.52 13.79 15.98
C VAL A 220 -24.32 13.64 16.93
N GLN A 221 -23.52 14.69 17.12
CA GLN A 221 -22.35 14.65 18.02
C GLN A 221 -22.72 14.26 19.47
N LEU A 222 -23.85 14.74 19.98
CA LEU A 222 -24.28 14.38 21.32
C LEU A 222 -24.89 12.99 21.42
N LEU A 223 -25.51 12.50 20.35
CA LEU A 223 -25.98 11.13 20.26
C LEU A 223 -24.81 10.13 20.29
N GLU A 224 -23.73 10.42 19.58
CA GLU A 224 -22.49 9.62 19.62
C GLU A 224 -21.92 9.56 21.04
N LYS A 225 -21.93 10.70 21.74
CA LYS A 225 -21.38 10.79 23.09
C LYS A 225 -22.30 10.21 24.16
N SER A 226 -23.57 9.88 23.87
CA SER A 226 -24.54 9.50 24.92
C SER A 226 -24.47 8.04 25.36
N GLY A 227 -23.64 7.19 24.74
CA GLY A 227 -23.56 5.76 25.08
C GLY A 227 -24.80 4.96 24.69
N LEU A 228 -25.65 5.53 23.82
CA LEU A 228 -26.95 4.96 23.50
C LEU A 228 -26.82 3.71 22.63
N ALA A 229 -25.85 3.66 21.72
CA ALA A 229 -25.58 2.48 20.91
C ALA A 229 -25.25 1.24 21.78
N GLU A 230 -24.39 1.41 22.79
CA GLU A 230 -24.06 0.37 23.79
C GLU A 230 -25.34 -0.10 24.53
N THR A 231 -26.16 0.85 24.98
CA THR A 231 -27.39 0.56 25.73
C THR A 231 -28.42 -0.20 24.90
N LEU A 232 -28.55 0.14 23.61
CA LEU A 232 -29.49 -0.53 22.71
C LEU A 232 -29.08 -1.99 22.45
N VAL A 233 -27.79 -2.26 22.25
CA VAL A 233 -27.27 -3.64 22.14
C VAL A 233 -27.60 -4.43 23.40
N LEU A 234 -27.26 -3.91 24.58
CA LEU A 234 -27.55 -4.57 25.86
C LEU A 234 -29.05 -4.80 26.08
N SER A 235 -29.93 -4.00 25.47
CA SER A 235 -31.38 -4.15 25.57
C SER A 235 -31.93 -5.32 24.75
N MET A 236 -31.17 -5.89 23.80
CA MET A 236 -31.62 -6.98 22.92
C MET A 236 -32.05 -8.23 23.72
N ALA A 237 -31.37 -8.53 24.83
CA ALA A 237 -31.72 -9.62 25.74
C ALA A 237 -33.13 -9.47 26.37
N LEU A 238 -33.70 -8.26 26.38
CA LEU A 238 -35.04 -7.99 26.91
C LEU A 238 -36.15 -8.15 25.85
N LEU A 239 -35.79 -8.52 24.61
CA LEU A 239 -36.68 -8.49 23.43
C LEU A 239 -36.96 -9.88 22.83
N GLU A 240 -36.60 -10.99 23.49
CA GLU A 240 -36.74 -12.36 22.94
C GLU A 240 -38.14 -12.66 22.38
N ASN A 241 -39.19 -12.17 23.04
CA ASN A 241 -40.59 -12.38 22.64
C ASN A 241 -41.23 -11.19 21.89
N GLN A 242 -40.43 -10.24 21.37
CA GLN A 242 -40.90 -9.02 20.70
C GLN A 242 -40.19 -8.78 19.36
N PRO A 243 -40.42 -9.62 18.33
CA PRO A 243 -39.68 -9.54 17.06
C PRO A 243 -39.87 -8.20 16.34
N ALA A 244 -41.08 -7.62 16.39
CA ALA A 244 -41.34 -6.31 15.80
C ALA A 244 -40.52 -5.19 16.44
N VAL A 245 -40.31 -5.23 17.76
CA VAL A 245 -39.51 -4.22 18.49
C VAL A 245 -38.03 -4.46 18.22
N LYS A 246 -37.59 -5.72 18.21
CA LYS A 246 -36.21 -6.10 17.88
C LYS A 246 -35.81 -5.59 16.49
N LEU A 247 -36.71 -5.69 15.51
CA LEU A 247 -36.47 -5.12 14.18
C LEU A 247 -36.28 -3.59 14.20
N HIS A 248 -37.06 -2.85 15.00
CA HIS A 248 -36.87 -1.40 15.15
C HIS A 248 -35.56 -1.05 15.86
N VAL A 249 -35.11 -1.89 16.80
CA VAL A 249 -33.79 -1.73 17.43
C VAL A 249 -32.68 -1.97 16.41
N LEU A 250 -32.76 -3.03 15.60
CA LEU A 250 -31.80 -3.26 14.51
C LEU A 250 -31.78 -2.09 13.52
N GLN A 251 -32.94 -1.57 13.11
CA GLN A 251 -33.01 -0.37 12.27
C GLN A 251 -32.34 0.85 12.92
N THR A 252 -32.49 1.00 14.23
CA THR A 252 -31.83 2.09 14.97
C THR A 252 -30.32 1.90 15.03
N LEU A 253 -29.85 0.69 15.33
CA LEU A 253 -28.43 0.33 15.36
C LEU A 253 -27.76 0.50 13.99
N GLN A 254 -28.43 0.14 12.91
CA GLN A 254 -27.97 0.34 11.53
C GLN A 254 -27.72 1.83 11.21
N MET A 255 -28.63 2.72 11.65
CA MET A 255 -28.44 4.17 11.50
C MET A 255 -27.29 4.69 12.37
N LEU A 256 -27.13 4.16 13.58
CA LEU A 256 -26.05 4.55 14.49
C LEU A 256 -24.68 4.10 13.97
N SER A 257 -24.57 2.88 13.45
CA SER A 257 -23.30 2.32 12.95
C SER A 257 -22.87 2.91 11.60
N SER A 258 -23.82 3.19 10.70
CA SER A 258 -23.50 3.82 9.40
C SER A 258 -23.03 5.27 9.51
N SER A 259 -23.32 5.95 10.63
CA SER A 259 -23.06 7.38 10.79
C SER A 259 -21.84 7.73 11.63
N SER A 260 -21.30 6.81 12.44
CA SER A 260 -20.26 7.15 13.41
C SER A 260 -19.38 5.97 13.84
N ASP A 261 -18.07 6.19 13.76
CA ASP A 261 -17.04 5.24 14.20
C ASP A 261 -17.09 5.05 15.74
N VAL A 262 -17.42 6.11 16.50
CA VAL A 262 -17.60 6.05 17.97
C VAL A 262 -18.77 5.15 18.35
N ASN A 263 -19.88 5.24 17.61
CA ASN A 263 -21.01 4.34 17.84
C ASN A 263 -20.64 2.88 17.51
N CYS A 264 -19.85 2.63 16.46
CA CYS A 264 -19.33 1.30 16.16
C CYS A 264 -18.50 0.74 17.33
N SER A 265 -17.58 1.54 17.89
CA SER A 265 -16.81 1.13 19.08
C SER A 265 -17.70 0.84 20.29
N LEU A 266 -18.76 1.63 20.52
CA LEU A 266 -19.71 1.40 21.60
C LEU A 266 -20.55 0.13 21.40
N ILE A 267 -20.92 -0.19 20.15
CA ILE A 267 -21.59 -1.44 19.81
C ILE A 267 -20.67 -2.63 20.08
N LEU A 268 -19.39 -2.54 19.67
CA LEU A 268 -18.40 -3.59 19.91
C LEU A 268 -18.13 -3.80 21.39
N LYS A 269 -17.99 -2.73 22.17
CA LYS A 269 -17.84 -2.80 23.63
C LYS A 269 -18.94 -3.63 24.32
N ALA A 270 -20.17 -3.63 23.77
CA ALA A 270 -21.30 -4.42 24.25
C ALA A 270 -21.39 -5.84 23.66
N GLN A 271 -20.34 -6.36 23.01
CA GLN A 271 -20.37 -7.63 22.26
C GLN A 271 -21.43 -7.63 21.13
N GLY A 272 -21.66 -6.47 20.53
CA GLY A 272 -22.75 -6.27 19.58
C GLY A 272 -22.62 -7.07 18.29
N ALA A 273 -21.40 -7.29 17.78
CA ALA A 273 -21.22 -8.09 16.58
C ALA A 273 -21.68 -9.54 16.80
N GLN A 274 -21.26 -10.14 17.93
CA GLN A 274 -21.68 -11.49 18.32
C GLN A 274 -23.19 -11.60 18.48
N GLN A 275 -23.81 -10.68 19.25
CA GLN A 275 -25.25 -10.73 19.52
C GLN A 275 -26.09 -10.55 18.25
N ILE A 276 -25.70 -9.62 17.38
CA ILE A 276 -26.42 -9.36 16.11
C ILE A 276 -26.31 -10.58 15.19
N CYS A 277 -25.11 -11.15 15.06
CA CYS A 277 -24.89 -12.34 14.24
C CYS A 277 -25.68 -13.55 14.76
N PHE A 278 -25.67 -13.80 16.07
CA PHE A 278 -26.40 -14.91 16.69
C PHE A 278 -27.90 -14.89 16.37
N HIS A 279 -28.50 -13.70 16.34
CA HIS A 279 -29.94 -13.53 16.13
C HIS A 279 -30.34 -13.24 14.66
N MET A 280 -29.41 -13.29 13.71
CA MET A 280 -29.67 -12.86 12.33
C MET A 280 -30.65 -13.78 11.57
N ASN A 281 -30.81 -15.03 12.00
CA ASN A 281 -31.68 -16.04 11.37
C ASN A 281 -33.05 -16.21 12.06
N GLU A 282 -33.41 -15.30 12.97
CA GLU A 282 -34.72 -15.37 13.60
C GLU A 282 -35.86 -15.24 12.58
N PRO A 283 -37.00 -15.95 12.80
CA PRO A 283 -38.08 -16.01 11.82
C PRO A 283 -38.69 -14.62 11.59
N ASP A 284 -38.49 -14.11 10.38
CA ASP A 284 -39.03 -12.82 9.93
C ASP A 284 -39.64 -12.95 8.51
N PRO A 285 -40.97 -12.93 8.38
CA PRO A 285 -41.63 -12.98 7.06
C PRO A 285 -41.24 -11.83 6.12
N SER A 286 -40.70 -10.72 6.65
CA SER A 286 -40.28 -9.57 5.86
C SER A 286 -38.83 -9.67 5.34
N GLY A 287 -38.02 -10.59 5.89
CA GLY A 287 -36.60 -10.75 5.55
C GLY A 287 -35.70 -9.59 5.98
N GLN A 288 -36.20 -8.63 6.76
CA GLN A 288 -35.44 -7.44 7.16
C GLN A 288 -34.46 -7.72 8.30
N VAL A 289 -34.74 -8.69 9.18
CA VAL A 289 -33.84 -9.02 10.30
C VAL A 289 -32.46 -9.42 9.78
N LEU A 290 -32.40 -10.36 8.83
CA LEU A 290 -31.14 -10.83 8.25
C LEU A 290 -30.40 -9.66 7.56
N PHE A 291 -31.09 -8.90 6.71
CA PHE A 291 -30.48 -7.79 5.99
C PHE A 291 -29.90 -6.73 6.92
N ARG A 292 -30.69 -6.24 7.89
CA ARG A 292 -30.22 -5.19 8.81
C ARG A 292 -29.07 -5.70 9.66
N SER A 293 -29.10 -6.97 10.05
CA SER A 293 -28.00 -7.60 10.79
C SER A 293 -26.73 -7.61 9.94
N SER A 294 -26.80 -8.07 8.70
CA SER A 294 -25.66 -8.06 7.77
C SER A 294 -25.12 -6.65 7.51
N GLU A 295 -25.98 -5.65 7.31
CA GLU A 295 -25.52 -4.26 7.13
C GLU A 295 -24.89 -3.68 8.39
N ILE A 296 -25.38 -4.01 9.59
CA ILE A 296 -24.73 -3.57 10.82
C ILE A 296 -23.34 -4.22 10.93
N LEU A 297 -23.23 -5.53 10.69
CA LEU A 297 -21.94 -6.22 10.71
C LEU A 297 -20.96 -5.63 9.69
N TRP A 298 -21.43 -5.30 8.48
CA TRP A 298 -20.63 -4.59 7.48
C TRP A 298 -20.15 -3.23 7.98
N ASN A 299 -21.05 -2.40 8.52
CA ASN A 299 -20.67 -1.09 9.06
C ASN A 299 -19.64 -1.20 10.19
N LEU A 300 -19.74 -2.23 11.03
CA LEU A 300 -18.76 -2.51 12.08
C LEU A 300 -17.40 -2.92 11.50
N LEU A 301 -17.36 -3.70 10.42
CA LEU A 301 -16.13 -4.08 9.74
C LEU A 301 -15.47 -2.90 9.00
N GLU A 302 -16.27 -2.00 8.41
CA GLU A 302 -15.77 -0.86 7.63
C GLU A 302 -15.29 0.30 8.53
N ARG A 303 -15.98 0.56 9.64
CA ARG A 303 -15.75 1.74 10.50
C ARG A 303 -15.23 1.41 11.91
N GLY A 304 -15.41 0.17 12.36
CA GLY A 304 -14.96 -0.30 13.66
C GLY A 304 -13.56 -0.91 13.61
N CYS A 305 -13.15 -1.50 14.73
CA CYS A 305 -11.90 -2.26 14.82
C CYS A 305 -12.10 -3.65 14.20
N LYS A 306 -11.54 -3.90 13.01
CA LYS A 306 -11.71 -5.17 12.28
C LYS A 306 -11.27 -6.38 13.11
N GLU A 307 -10.17 -6.26 13.85
CA GLU A 307 -9.64 -7.32 14.72
C GLU A 307 -10.61 -7.65 15.85
N GLU A 308 -11.25 -6.64 16.44
CA GLU A 308 -12.25 -6.84 17.50
C GLU A 308 -13.54 -7.47 16.93
N VAL A 309 -14.01 -6.99 15.78
CA VAL A 309 -15.21 -7.55 15.13
C VAL A 309 -15.01 -9.03 14.80
N THR A 310 -13.90 -9.35 14.13
CA THR A 310 -13.59 -10.73 13.75
C THR A 310 -13.38 -11.61 14.98
N ALA A 311 -12.79 -11.10 16.07
CA ALA A 311 -12.69 -11.82 17.33
C ALA A 311 -14.05 -12.13 17.96
N GLN A 312 -14.99 -11.18 17.96
CA GLN A 312 -16.35 -11.40 18.46
C GLN A 312 -17.13 -12.40 17.60
N LEU A 313 -16.94 -12.39 16.28
CA LEU A 313 -17.62 -13.31 15.36
C LEU A 313 -16.97 -14.70 15.28
N SER A 314 -15.73 -14.86 15.76
CA SER A 314 -14.98 -16.12 15.78
C SER A 314 -15.42 -17.06 16.92
N ASN A 315 -16.70 -17.42 16.93
CA ASN A 315 -17.28 -18.41 17.85
C ASN A 315 -18.25 -19.32 17.11
N MET A 316 -18.51 -20.50 17.67
CA MET A 316 -19.29 -21.54 17.01
C MET A 316 -20.71 -21.09 16.63
N ASP A 317 -21.38 -20.36 17.54
CA ASP A 317 -22.77 -19.95 17.31
C ASP A 317 -22.89 -18.94 16.16
N CYS A 318 -21.97 -17.98 16.09
CA CYS A 318 -21.94 -16.99 15.00
C CYS A 318 -21.60 -17.63 13.65
N ILE A 319 -20.61 -18.54 13.61
CA ILE A 319 -20.27 -19.25 12.38
C ILE A 319 -21.43 -20.13 11.90
N MET A 320 -22.14 -20.80 12.82
CA MET A 320 -23.32 -21.59 12.49
C MET A 320 -24.47 -20.72 11.97
N ALA A 321 -24.70 -19.54 12.57
CA ALA A 321 -25.69 -18.58 12.08
C ALA A 321 -25.35 -18.09 10.66
N LEU A 322 -24.08 -17.71 10.41
CA LEU A 322 -23.63 -17.30 9.08
C LEU A 322 -23.76 -18.42 8.05
N LYS A 323 -23.40 -19.64 8.42
CA LYS A 323 -23.55 -20.84 7.58
C LYS A 323 -25.00 -21.06 7.16
N GLU A 324 -25.92 -21.05 8.11
CA GLU A 324 -27.35 -21.23 7.83
C GLU A 324 -27.91 -20.10 6.96
N ALA A 325 -27.54 -18.85 7.26
CA ALA A 325 -27.93 -17.68 6.48
C ALA A 325 -27.45 -17.80 5.03
N PHE A 326 -26.16 -18.09 4.84
CA PHE A 326 -25.54 -18.23 3.52
C PHE A 326 -26.17 -19.37 2.73
N LEU A 327 -26.34 -20.55 3.33
CA LEU A 327 -26.97 -21.70 2.65
C LEU A 327 -28.43 -21.42 2.29
N HIS A 328 -29.17 -20.73 3.16
CA HIS A 328 -30.55 -20.37 2.87
C HIS A 328 -30.63 -19.43 1.66
N GLN A 329 -29.79 -18.38 1.62
CA GLN A 329 -29.74 -17.46 0.49
C GLN A 329 -29.24 -18.14 -0.80
N LEU A 330 -28.26 -19.04 -0.70
CA LEU A 330 -27.73 -19.76 -1.86
C LEU A 330 -28.73 -20.74 -2.48
N LEU A 331 -29.50 -21.46 -1.66
CA LEU A 331 -30.40 -22.53 -2.14
C LEU A 331 -31.81 -22.04 -2.44
N ASN A 332 -32.29 -21.00 -1.73
CA ASN A 332 -33.67 -20.52 -1.82
C ASN A 332 -33.79 -19.06 -2.28
N GLY A 333 -32.68 -18.31 -2.33
CA GLY A 333 -32.65 -16.94 -2.80
C GLY A 333 -32.59 -16.87 -4.32
N PHE A 334 -33.55 -16.16 -4.92
CA PHE A 334 -33.64 -16.02 -6.39
C PHE A 334 -33.77 -14.55 -6.82
N ARG A 335 -34.08 -13.64 -5.90
CA ARG A 335 -34.13 -12.21 -6.22
C ARG A 335 -32.71 -11.67 -6.25
N HIS A 336 -32.48 -10.66 -7.09
CA HIS A 336 -31.19 -9.96 -7.15
C HIS A 336 -30.66 -9.57 -5.76
N TYR A 337 -31.54 -9.06 -4.90
CA TYR A 337 -31.19 -8.70 -3.53
C TYR A 337 -30.75 -9.89 -2.66
N ASP A 338 -31.39 -11.05 -2.81
CA ASP A 338 -31.04 -12.28 -2.09
C ASP A 338 -29.63 -12.74 -2.49
N LEU A 339 -29.31 -12.64 -3.79
CA LEU A 339 -28.00 -12.98 -4.34
C LEU A 339 -26.90 -12.00 -3.90
N GLN A 340 -27.22 -10.71 -3.79
CA GLN A 340 -26.31 -9.72 -3.23
C GLN A 340 -26.03 -10.00 -1.76
N LEU A 341 -27.09 -10.23 -0.96
CA LEU A 341 -26.95 -10.56 0.46
C LEU A 341 -26.14 -11.84 0.69
N ARG A 342 -26.31 -12.87 -0.15
CA ARG A 342 -25.46 -14.06 -0.16
C ARG A 342 -23.98 -13.70 -0.31
N ASN A 343 -23.67 -12.81 -1.25
CA ASN A 343 -22.29 -12.38 -1.51
C ASN A 343 -21.74 -11.56 -0.32
N ASP A 344 -22.56 -10.67 0.26
CA ASP A 344 -22.18 -9.89 1.45
C ASP A 344 -21.85 -10.80 2.64
N LEU A 345 -22.67 -11.83 2.87
CA LEU A 345 -22.42 -12.86 3.90
C LEU A 345 -21.12 -13.63 3.64
N LEU A 346 -20.81 -13.92 2.38
CA LEU A 346 -19.57 -14.57 2.01
C LEU A 346 -18.36 -13.67 2.27
N VAL A 347 -18.44 -12.37 1.98
CA VAL A 347 -17.37 -11.41 2.30
C VAL A 347 -17.13 -11.35 3.82
N ILE A 348 -18.20 -11.24 4.61
CA ILE A 348 -18.09 -11.26 6.08
C ILE A 348 -17.42 -12.56 6.54
N THR A 349 -17.82 -13.71 5.97
CA THR A 349 -17.22 -15.01 6.27
C THR A 349 -15.73 -15.06 5.92
N THR A 350 -15.33 -14.53 4.75
CA THR A 350 -13.92 -14.45 4.33
C THR A 350 -13.09 -13.59 5.28
N LEU A 351 -13.64 -12.46 5.76
CA LEU A 351 -12.95 -11.60 6.72
C LEU A 351 -12.77 -12.28 8.09
N ILE A 352 -13.76 -13.09 8.52
CA ILE A 352 -13.63 -13.89 9.75
C ILE A 352 -12.60 -15.00 9.57
N ALA A 353 -12.52 -15.60 8.37
CA ALA A 353 -11.54 -16.65 8.06
C ALA A 353 -10.07 -16.19 8.16
N GLU A 354 -9.81 -14.89 8.07
CA GLU A 354 -8.48 -14.33 8.32
C GLU A 354 -8.03 -14.49 9.78
N ASN A 355 -8.99 -14.66 10.71
CA ASN A 355 -8.70 -14.92 12.11
C ASN A 355 -8.43 -16.42 12.31
N PRO A 356 -7.21 -16.82 12.75
CA PRO A 356 -6.84 -18.22 12.94
C PRO A 356 -7.62 -18.92 14.06
N LYS A 357 -8.37 -18.19 14.90
CA LYS A 357 -9.24 -18.76 15.94
C LYS A 357 -10.67 -19.04 15.45
N SER A 358 -10.98 -18.73 14.19
CA SER A 358 -12.34 -18.92 13.65
C SER A 358 -12.67 -20.42 13.50
N PRO A 359 -13.78 -20.92 14.08
CA PRO A 359 -14.14 -22.34 14.02
C PRO A 359 -14.82 -22.73 12.69
N LEU A 360 -14.29 -22.28 11.55
CA LEU A 360 -14.86 -22.53 10.22
C LEU A 360 -14.76 -23.99 9.80
N ILE A 361 -13.72 -24.69 10.24
CA ILE A 361 -13.50 -26.11 9.93
C ILE A 361 -14.37 -26.98 10.85
N GLU A 362 -14.37 -26.71 12.15
CA GLU A 362 -15.12 -27.43 13.18
C GLU A 362 -16.63 -27.34 12.96
N SER A 363 -17.11 -26.19 12.49
CA SER A 363 -18.52 -25.98 12.10
C SER A 363 -18.93 -26.72 10.81
N LEU A 364 -17.98 -27.37 10.13
CA LEU A 364 -18.13 -27.96 8.80
C LEU A 364 -18.55 -26.94 7.72
N PHE A 365 -18.46 -25.63 8.00
CA PHE A 365 -18.83 -24.61 7.03
C PHE A 365 -17.78 -24.54 5.92
N ALA A 366 -16.50 -24.56 6.28
CA ALA A 366 -15.38 -24.65 5.36
C ALA A 366 -15.53 -25.78 4.34
N LYS A 367 -15.93 -26.99 4.79
CA LYS A 367 -16.14 -28.15 3.92
C LYS A 367 -17.25 -27.92 2.88
N GLN A 368 -18.31 -27.19 3.24
CA GLN A 368 -19.38 -26.84 2.31
C GLN A 368 -18.95 -25.71 1.36
N LEU A 369 -18.18 -24.72 1.84
CA LEU A 369 -17.63 -23.66 0.99
C LEU A 369 -16.69 -24.23 -0.07
N VAL A 370 -15.81 -25.17 0.30
CA VAL A 370 -14.93 -25.89 -0.65
C VAL A 370 -15.74 -26.64 -1.72
N LEU A 371 -16.87 -27.24 -1.34
CA LEU A 371 -17.77 -27.89 -2.31
C LEU A 371 -18.35 -26.89 -3.32
N PHE A 372 -18.62 -25.64 -2.92
CA PHE A 372 -19.08 -24.59 -3.84
C PHE A 372 -17.93 -23.98 -4.66
N VAL A 373 -16.71 -23.92 -4.11
CA VAL A 373 -15.50 -23.50 -4.84
C VAL A 373 -15.28 -24.35 -6.08
N THR A 374 -15.50 -25.66 -6.01
CA THR A 374 -15.21 -26.58 -7.12
C THR A 374 -16.38 -26.80 -8.08
N PHE A 375 -17.52 -26.18 -7.82
CA PHE A 375 -18.69 -26.20 -8.70
C PHE A 375 -18.73 -24.94 -9.58
N PRO A 376 -19.03 -25.04 -10.90
CA PRO A 376 -19.51 -26.21 -11.64
C PRO A 376 -18.43 -27.08 -12.30
N GLU A 377 -17.15 -26.80 -12.08
CA GLU A 377 -16.04 -27.44 -12.80
C GLU A 377 -15.97 -28.94 -12.55
N LEU A 378 -16.24 -29.37 -11.31
CA LEU A 378 -16.26 -30.77 -10.91
C LEU A 378 -17.69 -31.25 -10.65
N LYS A 379 -18.02 -32.42 -11.22
CA LYS A 379 -19.30 -33.08 -10.94
C LYS A 379 -19.29 -33.64 -9.52
N SER A 380 -20.30 -33.29 -8.73
CA SER A 380 -20.48 -33.80 -7.38
C SER A 380 -21.84 -34.47 -7.21
N HIS A 381 -21.86 -35.59 -6.49
CA HIS A 381 -23.10 -36.26 -6.07
C HIS A 381 -23.69 -35.68 -4.78
N ASN A 382 -23.04 -34.66 -4.19
CA ASN A 382 -23.51 -34.04 -2.96
C ASN A 382 -24.90 -33.41 -3.17
N PRO A 383 -25.91 -33.70 -2.31
CA PRO A 383 -27.26 -33.16 -2.43
C PRO A 383 -27.31 -31.62 -2.49
N LEU A 384 -26.38 -30.93 -1.82
CA LEU A 384 -26.32 -29.46 -1.79
C LEU A 384 -26.05 -28.86 -3.17
N VAL A 385 -25.27 -29.54 -4.00
CA VAL A 385 -24.87 -29.05 -5.33
C VAL A 385 -25.70 -29.70 -6.43
N ARG A 386 -26.20 -30.92 -6.22
CA ARG A 386 -27.01 -31.66 -7.20
C ARG A 386 -28.23 -30.87 -7.70
N ASN A 387 -28.83 -30.07 -6.83
CA ASN A 387 -30.01 -29.25 -7.15
C ASN A 387 -29.68 -27.75 -7.27
N LEU A 388 -28.44 -27.35 -7.05
CA LEU A 388 -28.00 -25.96 -7.18
C LEU A 388 -27.96 -25.59 -8.67
N LYS A 389 -28.67 -24.52 -9.05
CA LYS A 389 -28.68 -24.01 -10.42
C LYS A 389 -28.08 -22.62 -10.42
N LEU A 390 -26.92 -22.47 -11.06
CA LEU A 390 -26.36 -21.15 -11.37
C LEU A 390 -27.14 -20.52 -12.50
N SER A 391 -27.47 -19.24 -12.32
CA SER A 391 -28.11 -18.40 -13.33
C SER A 391 -27.09 -17.72 -14.24
N TYR A 392 -25.79 -17.78 -13.88
CA TYR A 392 -24.68 -17.15 -14.60
C TYR A 392 -24.86 -15.63 -14.76
N ASN A 393 -25.55 -15.00 -13.81
CA ASN A 393 -25.62 -13.54 -13.71
C ASN A 393 -24.36 -12.97 -13.06
N ASN A 394 -24.31 -11.64 -12.92
CA ASN A 394 -23.18 -10.96 -12.30
C ASN A 394 -23.00 -11.34 -10.84
N GLU A 395 -24.09 -11.59 -10.11
CA GLU A 395 -24.04 -11.94 -8.69
C GLU A 395 -23.44 -13.34 -8.48
N ASP A 396 -23.77 -14.31 -9.32
CA ASP A 396 -23.18 -15.65 -9.33
C ASP A 396 -21.70 -15.62 -9.73
N PHE A 397 -21.35 -14.76 -10.69
CA PHE A 397 -19.96 -14.51 -11.05
C PHE A 397 -19.17 -13.93 -9.88
N GLU A 398 -19.69 -12.90 -9.21
CA GLU A 398 -19.04 -12.32 -8.03
C GLU A 398 -18.92 -13.32 -6.89
N MET A 399 -19.94 -14.17 -6.65
CA MET A 399 -19.84 -15.25 -5.67
C MET A 399 -18.67 -16.18 -6.00
N LYS A 400 -18.52 -16.58 -7.26
CA LYS A 400 -17.42 -17.47 -7.69
C LYS A 400 -16.06 -16.83 -7.39
N ARG A 401 -15.91 -15.54 -7.69
CA ARG A 401 -14.68 -14.78 -7.37
C ARG A 401 -14.42 -14.71 -5.87
N LEU A 402 -15.44 -14.43 -5.07
CA LEU A 402 -15.33 -14.40 -3.61
C LEU A 402 -14.94 -15.76 -3.03
N LEU A 403 -15.47 -16.86 -3.58
CA LEU A 403 -15.08 -18.22 -3.21
C LEU A 403 -13.61 -18.50 -3.51
N LEU A 404 -13.08 -18.06 -4.68
CA LEU A 404 -11.66 -18.20 -5.00
C LEU A 404 -10.77 -17.39 -4.02
N ASN A 405 -11.19 -16.17 -3.66
CA ASN A 405 -10.48 -15.38 -2.64
C ASN A 405 -10.50 -16.05 -1.26
N LEU A 406 -11.62 -16.67 -0.89
CA LEU A 406 -11.73 -17.42 0.36
C LEU A 406 -10.72 -18.59 0.41
N VAL A 407 -10.49 -19.29 -0.70
CA VAL A 407 -9.48 -20.37 -0.77
C VAL A 407 -8.10 -19.84 -0.40
N VAL A 408 -7.72 -18.67 -0.93
CA VAL A 408 -6.43 -18.03 -0.61
C VAL A 408 -6.33 -17.73 0.89
N VAL A 409 -7.38 -17.15 1.48
CA VAL A 409 -7.40 -16.85 2.93
C VAL A 409 -7.28 -18.12 3.77
N MET A 410 -8.08 -19.15 3.45
CA MET A 410 -8.10 -20.42 4.16
C MET A 410 -6.81 -21.23 4.00
N SER A 411 -6.05 -21.04 2.90
CA SER A 411 -4.79 -21.77 2.65
C SER A 411 -3.71 -21.55 3.71
N LYS A 412 -3.86 -20.51 4.56
CA LYS A 412 -2.99 -20.23 5.70
C LYS A 412 -3.14 -21.25 6.84
N ASP A 413 -4.26 -21.98 6.89
CA ASP A 413 -4.49 -23.07 7.86
C ASP A 413 -4.22 -24.43 7.18
N LEU A 414 -3.26 -25.18 7.72
CA LEU A 414 -2.89 -26.51 7.22
C LEU A 414 -4.08 -27.49 7.25
N SER A 415 -5.01 -27.33 8.19
CA SER A 415 -6.22 -28.16 8.30
C SER A 415 -7.16 -27.93 7.11
N ALA A 416 -7.19 -26.71 6.56
CA ALA A 416 -7.98 -26.39 5.38
C ALA A 416 -7.41 -27.05 4.11
N LEU A 417 -6.10 -27.26 4.02
CA LEU A 417 -5.47 -27.94 2.89
C LEU A 417 -5.96 -29.39 2.74
N GLN A 418 -6.26 -30.07 3.86
CA GLN A 418 -6.88 -31.40 3.82
C GLN A 418 -8.28 -31.36 3.18
N LEU A 419 -9.07 -30.31 3.48
CA LEU A 419 -10.36 -30.10 2.82
C LEU A 419 -10.19 -29.80 1.33
N PHE A 420 -9.15 -29.05 0.96
CA PHE A 420 -8.85 -28.75 -0.45
C PHE A 420 -8.50 -30.01 -1.24
N LYS A 421 -7.76 -30.93 -0.61
CA LYS A 421 -7.41 -32.23 -1.17
C LYS A 421 -8.66 -33.10 -1.36
N GLU A 422 -9.48 -33.25 -0.32
CA GLU A 422 -10.77 -33.97 -0.39
C GLU A 422 -11.73 -33.37 -1.43
N GLY A 423 -11.73 -32.04 -1.56
CA GLY A 423 -12.56 -31.30 -2.49
C GLY A 423 -12.02 -31.22 -3.92
N HIS A 424 -10.79 -31.69 -4.16
CA HIS A 424 -10.07 -31.58 -5.43
C HIS A 424 -9.94 -30.13 -5.94
N VAL A 425 -9.63 -29.18 -5.06
CA VAL A 425 -9.57 -27.75 -5.37
C VAL A 425 -8.54 -27.44 -6.45
N VAL A 426 -7.34 -28.03 -6.38
CA VAL A 426 -6.28 -27.83 -7.38
C VAL A 426 -6.75 -28.26 -8.77
N LEU A 427 -7.44 -29.41 -8.87
CA LEU A 427 -8.01 -29.89 -10.12
C LEU A 427 -9.07 -28.92 -10.66
N ALA A 428 -9.97 -28.43 -9.82
CA ALA A 428 -11.01 -27.47 -10.22
C ALA A 428 -10.41 -26.15 -10.73
N LEU A 429 -9.39 -25.64 -10.05
CA LEU A 429 -8.67 -24.44 -10.48
C LEU A 429 -7.98 -24.67 -11.84
N LEU A 430 -7.30 -25.81 -12.03
CA LEU A 430 -6.69 -26.15 -13.33
C LEU A 430 -7.73 -26.29 -14.45
N HIS A 431 -8.97 -26.69 -14.16
CA HIS A 431 -10.06 -26.66 -15.15
C HIS A 431 -10.45 -25.24 -15.56
N LEU A 432 -10.44 -24.27 -14.64
CA LEU A 432 -10.67 -22.85 -14.94
C LEU A 432 -9.52 -22.24 -15.76
N VAL A 433 -8.30 -22.75 -15.58
CA VAL A 433 -7.10 -22.25 -16.25
C VAL A 433 -7.03 -22.62 -17.74
N LYS A 434 -7.66 -23.72 -18.16
CA LYS A 434 -7.57 -24.23 -19.53
C LYS A 434 -7.97 -23.17 -20.58
N PRO A 435 -7.30 -23.14 -21.76
CA PRO A 435 -7.68 -22.25 -22.86
C PRO A 435 -9.16 -22.37 -23.20
N THR A 436 -9.82 -21.21 -23.32
CA THR A 436 -11.22 -21.17 -23.75
C THR A 436 -11.25 -21.33 -25.25
N ALA A 437 -11.59 -22.52 -25.76
CA ALA A 437 -11.84 -22.70 -27.19
C ALA A 437 -12.98 -21.76 -27.62
N ALA A 438 -12.86 -21.14 -28.80
CA ALA A 438 -13.99 -20.44 -29.40
C ALA A 438 -15.18 -21.41 -29.42
N PRO A 439 -16.36 -21.03 -28.87
CA PRO A 439 -17.49 -21.92 -28.88
C PRO A 439 -17.80 -22.28 -30.34
N PRO A 440 -17.97 -23.57 -30.68
CA PRO A 440 -18.32 -23.94 -32.04
C PRO A 440 -19.59 -23.19 -32.45
N GLU A 441 -19.59 -22.61 -33.65
CA GLU A 441 -20.72 -21.85 -34.19
C GLU A 441 -22.03 -22.64 -33.99
N GLY A 442 -22.91 -22.11 -33.13
CA GLY A 442 -24.23 -22.72 -32.84
C GLY A 442 -24.41 -23.36 -31.47
N GLN A 443 -23.42 -23.37 -30.56
CA GLN A 443 -23.60 -23.82 -29.17
C GLN A 443 -23.37 -22.71 -28.13
N SER A 444 -24.14 -21.63 -28.20
CA SER A 444 -24.35 -20.76 -27.02
C SER A 444 -25.36 -21.44 -26.09
N GLY A 445 -24.91 -22.48 -25.37
CA GLY A 445 -25.71 -23.07 -24.31
C GLY A 445 -25.96 -22.04 -23.19
N PRO A 446 -27.17 -21.96 -22.60
CA PRO A 446 -27.51 -21.04 -21.52
C PRO A 446 -26.88 -21.40 -20.15
N ARG A 447 -25.69 -22.03 -20.14
CA ARG A 447 -25.04 -22.60 -18.94
C ARG A 447 -23.51 -22.36 -18.87
N ASN A 448 -23.01 -21.30 -19.48
CA ASN A 448 -21.59 -20.95 -19.44
C ASN A 448 -21.40 -19.48 -19.07
N TRP A 449 -20.26 -19.15 -18.46
CA TRP A 449 -19.82 -17.77 -18.26
C TRP A 449 -19.66 -17.06 -19.61
N ASN A 450 -19.87 -15.75 -19.65
CA ASN A 450 -19.53 -14.99 -20.84
C ASN A 450 -17.99 -14.88 -20.98
N THR A 451 -17.50 -14.47 -22.15
CA THR A 451 -16.06 -14.44 -22.45
C THR A 451 -15.26 -13.55 -21.48
N VAL A 452 -15.83 -12.44 -21.03
CA VAL A 452 -15.20 -11.49 -20.10
C VAL A 452 -15.12 -12.07 -18.68
N GLN A 453 -16.21 -12.68 -18.23
CA GLN A 453 -16.27 -13.37 -16.95
C GLN A 453 -15.34 -14.57 -16.93
N GLN A 454 -15.25 -15.31 -18.03
CA GLN A 454 -14.35 -16.45 -18.15
C GLN A 454 -12.88 -16.02 -18.13
N GLU A 455 -12.52 -14.94 -18.82
CA GLU A 455 -11.19 -14.31 -18.74
C GLU A 455 -10.84 -13.97 -17.28
N GLU A 456 -11.73 -13.30 -16.55
CA GLU A 456 -11.47 -12.91 -15.16
C GLU A 456 -11.35 -14.11 -14.21
N LEU A 457 -12.22 -15.13 -14.36
CA LEU A 457 -12.14 -16.35 -13.57
C LEU A 457 -10.86 -17.14 -13.86
N GLN A 458 -10.41 -17.19 -15.12
CA GLN A 458 -9.16 -17.82 -15.51
C GLN A 458 -7.96 -17.13 -14.83
N LEU A 459 -7.91 -15.79 -14.89
CA LEU A 459 -6.85 -14.99 -14.29
C LEU A 459 -6.84 -15.11 -12.76
N GLN A 460 -8.02 -15.07 -12.13
CA GLN A 460 -8.13 -15.27 -10.68
C GLN A 460 -7.79 -16.70 -10.26
N ALA A 461 -8.11 -17.71 -11.07
CA ALA A 461 -7.71 -19.09 -10.82
C ALA A 461 -6.19 -19.26 -10.88
N LEU A 462 -5.50 -18.65 -11.86
CA LEU A 462 -4.03 -18.62 -11.91
C LEU A 462 -3.43 -17.94 -10.67
N ALA A 463 -3.99 -16.79 -10.25
CA ALA A 463 -3.56 -16.09 -9.05
C ALA A 463 -3.76 -16.92 -7.77
N THR A 464 -4.89 -17.63 -7.69
CA THR A 464 -5.21 -18.54 -6.57
C THR A 464 -4.25 -19.72 -6.55
N LEU A 465 -3.99 -20.35 -7.69
CA LEU A 465 -3.02 -21.44 -7.82
C LEU A 465 -1.61 -21.01 -7.43
N ALA A 466 -1.19 -19.79 -7.76
CA ALA A 466 0.13 -19.27 -7.36
C ALA A 466 0.31 -19.23 -5.84
N THR A 467 -0.78 -19.22 -5.06
CA THR A 467 -0.72 -19.32 -3.60
C THR A 467 -0.90 -20.76 -3.10
N VAL A 468 -1.84 -21.51 -3.68
CA VAL A 468 -2.25 -22.82 -3.18
C VAL A 468 -1.36 -23.97 -3.68
N ALA A 469 -0.91 -23.92 -4.93
CA ALA A 469 -0.14 -25.01 -5.53
C ALA A 469 1.20 -25.28 -4.81
N PRO A 470 1.97 -24.26 -4.38
CA PRO A 470 3.17 -24.49 -3.57
C PRO A 470 2.94 -25.23 -2.24
N LEU A 471 1.71 -25.15 -1.70
CA LEU A 471 1.32 -25.81 -0.46
C LEU A 471 0.76 -27.23 -0.70
N MET A 472 0.48 -27.59 -1.97
CA MET A 472 -0.22 -28.81 -2.36
C MET A 472 0.48 -29.51 -3.54
N LEU A 473 1.79 -29.78 -3.38
CA LEU A 473 2.65 -30.30 -4.46
C LEU A 473 2.17 -31.63 -5.04
N ASP A 474 1.79 -32.58 -4.18
CA ASP A 474 1.33 -33.90 -4.62
C ASP A 474 0.07 -33.81 -5.50
N ASP A 475 -0.89 -32.99 -5.09
CA ASP A 475 -2.14 -32.75 -5.82
C ASP A 475 -1.88 -32.02 -7.14
N TYR A 476 -0.98 -31.03 -7.14
CA TYR A 476 -0.55 -30.32 -8.35
C TYR A 476 0.08 -31.27 -9.38
N MET A 477 1.01 -32.13 -8.95
CA MET A 477 1.66 -33.10 -9.83
C MET A 477 0.68 -34.19 -10.32
N THR A 478 -0.19 -34.68 -9.44
CA THR A 478 -1.23 -35.65 -9.81
C THR A 478 -2.18 -35.08 -10.88
N CYS A 479 -2.43 -33.76 -10.83
CA CYS A 479 -3.27 -33.07 -11.80
C CYS A 479 -2.52 -32.60 -13.06
N GLN A 480 -1.25 -32.98 -13.25
CA GLN A 480 -0.41 -32.57 -14.39
C GLN A 480 -0.33 -31.04 -14.53
N GLY A 481 -0.12 -30.34 -13.41
CA GLY A 481 -0.12 -28.88 -13.37
C GLY A 481 0.86 -28.24 -14.37
N ASN A 482 2.10 -28.74 -14.45
CA ASN A 482 3.10 -28.24 -15.39
C ASN A 482 2.61 -28.33 -16.85
N THR A 483 2.08 -29.48 -17.26
CA THR A 483 1.52 -29.69 -18.60
C THR A 483 0.41 -28.69 -18.90
N CYS A 484 -0.50 -28.48 -17.95
CA CYS A 484 -1.59 -27.52 -18.12
C CYS A 484 -1.07 -26.08 -18.33
N LEU A 485 0.00 -25.69 -17.62
CA LEU A 485 0.58 -24.35 -17.72
C LEU A 485 1.42 -24.16 -18.98
N LEU A 486 2.22 -25.14 -19.40
CA LEU A 486 3.00 -25.07 -20.63
C LEU A 486 2.09 -25.01 -21.87
N LEU A 487 0.98 -25.76 -21.87
CA LEU A 487 -0.05 -25.66 -22.92
C LEU A 487 -0.76 -24.30 -22.91
N LEU A 488 -1.00 -23.72 -21.72
CA LEU A 488 -1.56 -22.37 -21.64
C LEU A 488 -0.56 -21.32 -22.17
N LEU A 489 0.73 -21.46 -21.87
CA LEU A 489 1.76 -20.58 -22.43
C LEU A 489 1.83 -20.67 -23.95
N GLU A 490 1.76 -21.89 -24.52
CA GLU A 490 1.69 -22.09 -25.96
C GLU A 490 0.46 -21.38 -26.55
N TRP A 491 -0.71 -21.53 -25.95
CA TRP A 491 -1.90 -20.79 -26.37
C TRP A 491 -1.73 -19.27 -26.26
N CYS A 492 -0.96 -18.76 -25.29
CA CYS A 492 -0.72 -17.32 -25.14
C CYS A 492 0.16 -16.74 -26.26
N THR A 493 0.97 -17.54 -26.96
CA THR A 493 1.89 -17.09 -28.01
C THR A 493 1.27 -17.19 -29.41
N GLU A 494 0.17 -17.94 -29.56
CA GLU A 494 -0.61 -18.00 -30.80
C GLU A 494 -1.13 -16.61 -31.20
N ARG A 495 -0.93 -16.24 -32.47
CA ARG A 495 -1.28 -14.93 -33.05
C ARG A 495 -2.78 -14.74 -33.37
N ASP A 496 -3.64 -15.59 -32.82
CA ASP A 496 -5.07 -15.55 -33.07
C ASP A 496 -5.71 -14.28 -32.48
N ALA A 497 -6.74 -13.78 -33.14
CA ALA A 497 -7.48 -12.60 -32.69
C ALA A 497 -8.17 -12.89 -31.35
N TYR A 498 -7.57 -12.43 -30.25
CA TYR A 498 -8.11 -12.54 -28.91
C TYR A 498 -8.50 -11.15 -28.38
N PHE A 499 -9.79 -10.97 -28.12
CA PHE A 499 -10.34 -9.70 -27.64
C PHE A 499 -10.47 -9.67 -26.12
N GLY A 500 -9.33 -9.80 -25.43
CA GLY A 500 -9.25 -9.61 -23.98
C GLY A 500 -9.73 -8.20 -23.60
N GLN A 501 -10.58 -8.09 -22.57
CA GLN A 501 -11.13 -6.78 -22.20
C GLN A 501 -10.12 -5.97 -21.38
N GLY A 502 -9.29 -6.64 -20.58
CA GLY A 502 -8.27 -6.01 -19.75
C GLY A 502 -8.79 -4.98 -18.73
N HIS A 503 -10.09 -5.01 -18.42
CA HIS A 503 -10.77 -4.06 -17.52
C HIS A 503 -10.85 -4.55 -16.07
N SER A 504 -10.35 -5.75 -15.80
CA SER A 504 -10.43 -6.36 -14.48
C SER A 504 -9.14 -6.19 -13.68
N PHE A 505 -9.20 -6.44 -12.37
CA PHE A 505 -8.05 -6.29 -11.47
C PHE A 505 -6.85 -7.13 -11.94
N HIS A 506 -7.10 -8.40 -12.29
CA HIS A 506 -6.06 -9.28 -12.83
C HIS A 506 -5.82 -9.10 -14.33
N GLY A 507 -6.71 -8.43 -15.07
CA GLY A 507 -6.62 -8.22 -16.53
C GLY A 507 -5.74 -7.05 -16.97
N THR A 508 -5.13 -6.31 -16.04
CA THR A 508 -4.29 -5.15 -16.36
C THR A 508 -3.20 -5.52 -17.39
N GLY A 509 -3.13 -4.77 -18.50
CA GLY A 509 -2.19 -5.02 -19.60
C GLY A 509 -2.63 -6.06 -20.64
N GLY A 510 -3.80 -6.71 -20.46
CA GLY A 510 -4.33 -7.73 -21.37
C GLY A 510 -5.35 -7.23 -22.40
N ARG A 511 -5.55 -5.91 -22.53
CA ARG A 511 -6.56 -5.38 -23.48
C ARG A 511 -6.16 -5.72 -24.92
N GLY A 512 -6.98 -6.52 -25.59
CA GLY A 512 -6.75 -6.97 -26.96
C GLY A 512 -5.64 -8.01 -27.12
N SER A 513 -5.16 -8.63 -26.04
CA SER A 513 -4.09 -9.63 -26.09
C SER A 513 -4.22 -10.68 -24.97
N LYS A 514 -3.45 -11.77 -25.07
CA LYS A 514 -3.35 -12.83 -24.04
C LYS A 514 -2.29 -12.52 -22.98
N LYS A 515 -1.81 -11.26 -22.90
CA LYS A 515 -0.66 -10.85 -22.09
C LYS A 515 -0.90 -11.01 -20.59
N ALA A 516 -2.11 -10.75 -20.11
CA ALA A 516 -2.46 -10.96 -18.70
C ALA A 516 -2.38 -12.46 -18.32
N GLN A 517 -2.88 -13.35 -19.17
CA GLN A 517 -2.80 -14.80 -18.97
C GLN A 517 -1.35 -15.26 -18.94
N MET A 518 -0.53 -14.80 -19.90
CA MET A 518 0.90 -15.09 -19.93
C MET A 518 1.58 -14.65 -18.63
N ARG A 519 1.33 -13.41 -18.17
CA ARG A 519 1.88 -12.89 -16.92
C ARG A 519 1.58 -13.79 -15.72
N TYR A 520 0.31 -14.13 -15.51
CA TYR A 520 -0.08 -14.95 -14.35
C TYR A 520 0.35 -16.42 -14.50
N CYS A 521 0.43 -16.95 -15.71
CA CYS A 521 0.93 -18.28 -15.98
C CYS A 521 2.43 -18.40 -15.69
N VAL A 522 3.24 -17.46 -16.22
CA VAL A 522 4.68 -17.37 -15.93
C VAL A 522 4.92 -17.17 -14.44
N ARG A 523 4.14 -16.31 -13.76
CA ARG A 523 4.27 -16.10 -12.31
C ARG A 523 4.03 -17.38 -11.51
N LEU A 524 3.04 -18.18 -11.89
CA LEU A 524 2.77 -19.47 -11.26
C LEU A 524 3.91 -20.47 -11.54
N LEU A 525 4.37 -20.59 -12.79
CA LEU A 525 5.52 -21.44 -13.13
C LEU A 525 6.78 -21.04 -12.35
N ARG A 526 7.07 -19.74 -12.23
CA ARG A 526 8.16 -19.22 -11.39
C ARG A 526 7.99 -19.64 -9.95
N SER A 527 6.79 -19.48 -9.38
CA SER A 527 6.51 -19.90 -8.01
C SER A 527 6.79 -21.38 -7.81
N MET A 528 6.42 -22.25 -8.76
CA MET A 528 6.66 -23.69 -8.65
C MET A 528 8.13 -24.06 -8.84
N ALA A 529 8.81 -23.47 -9.83
CA ALA A 529 10.22 -23.75 -10.12
C ALA A 529 11.15 -23.32 -8.97
N SER A 530 10.85 -22.16 -8.35
CA SER A 530 11.63 -21.60 -7.24
C SER A 530 11.55 -22.38 -5.92
N LEU A 531 10.72 -23.41 -5.84
CA LEU A 531 10.65 -24.28 -4.65
C LEU A 531 11.87 -25.21 -4.52
N GLY A 532 12.69 -25.35 -5.58
CA GLY A 532 13.82 -26.27 -5.59
C GLY A 532 13.42 -27.75 -5.50
N ASN A 533 12.15 -28.08 -5.81
CA ASN A 533 11.68 -29.46 -5.79
C ASN A 533 12.08 -30.18 -7.08
N GLU A 534 12.94 -31.19 -6.95
CA GLU A 534 13.52 -31.88 -8.10
C GLU A 534 12.48 -32.60 -8.96
N ALA A 535 11.40 -33.14 -8.39
CA ALA A 535 10.36 -33.81 -9.18
C ALA A 535 9.60 -32.84 -10.08
N ILE A 536 9.33 -31.63 -9.59
CA ILE A 536 8.65 -30.58 -10.36
C ILE A 536 9.57 -30.04 -11.45
N ASN A 537 10.83 -29.74 -11.10
CA ASN A 537 11.80 -29.18 -12.04
C ASN A 537 12.22 -30.19 -13.12
N GLN A 538 12.32 -31.47 -12.75
CA GLN A 538 12.56 -32.55 -13.72
C GLN A 538 11.39 -32.72 -14.68
N ASP A 539 10.14 -32.69 -14.20
CA ASP A 539 8.97 -32.77 -15.06
C ASP A 539 8.83 -31.56 -16.01
N LEU A 540 9.13 -30.33 -15.54
CA LEU A 540 9.21 -29.15 -16.42
C LEU A 540 10.28 -29.30 -17.50
N PHE A 541 11.46 -29.82 -17.12
CA PHE A 541 12.55 -30.07 -18.05
C PHE A 541 12.17 -31.13 -19.09
N ASP A 542 11.60 -32.26 -18.67
CA ASP A 542 11.19 -33.36 -19.56
C ASP A 542 10.11 -32.92 -20.55
N GLN A 543 9.29 -31.93 -20.19
CA GLN A 543 8.26 -31.33 -21.05
C GLN A 543 8.80 -30.21 -21.96
N GLY A 544 10.10 -29.93 -21.97
CA GLY A 544 10.72 -28.96 -22.87
C GLY A 544 10.57 -27.50 -22.46
N ALA A 545 10.35 -27.22 -21.17
CA ALA A 545 10.13 -25.85 -20.68
C ALA A 545 11.27 -24.88 -21.03
N ILE A 546 12.55 -25.32 -20.97
CA ILE A 546 13.71 -24.46 -21.28
C ILE A 546 13.61 -23.91 -22.71
N SER A 547 13.47 -24.78 -23.71
CA SER A 547 13.39 -24.37 -25.11
C SER A 547 12.15 -23.50 -25.38
N GLN A 548 10.98 -23.86 -24.81
CA GLN A 548 9.77 -23.07 -24.97
C GLN A 548 9.94 -21.65 -24.41
N LEU A 549 10.51 -21.52 -23.21
CA LEU A 549 10.71 -20.23 -22.54
C LEU A 549 11.74 -19.34 -23.27
N LEU A 550 12.82 -19.91 -23.80
CA LEU A 550 13.80 -19.20 -24.63
C LEU A 550 13.16 -18.63 -25.91
N VAL A 551 12.30 -19.41 -26.57
CA VAL A 551 11.57 -18.94 -27.76
C VAL A 551 10.62 -17.80 -27.39
N ILE A 552 9.87 -17.93 -26.29
CA ILE A 552 8.90 -16.90 -25.85
C ILE A 552 9.60 -15.58 -25.55
N ILE A 553 10.64 -15.60 -24.72
CA ILE A 553 11.31 -14.36 -24.30
C ILE A 553 11.92 -13.61 -25.49
N MET A 554 12.50 -14.33 -26.46
CA MET A 554 13.08 -13.72 -27.66
C MET A 554 12.02 -13.25 -28.66
N GLN A 555 10.87 -13.91 -28.77
CA GLN A 555 9.75 -13.41 -29.57
C GLN A 555 9.21 -12.07 -29.04
N MET A 556 9.21 -11.88 -27.72
CA MET A 556 8.77 -10.62 -27.08
C MET A 556 9.74 -9.45 -27.31
N GLU A 557 11.00 -9.71 -27.69
CA GLU A 557 11.95 -8.66 -28.11
C GLU A 557 11.72 -8.22 -29.56
N GLY A 558 11.18 -9.11 -30.40
CA GLY A 558 10.95 -8.84 -31.82
C GLY A 558 9.72 -7.96 -32.12
N SER A 559 8.89 -7.63 -31.13
CA SER A 559 7.71 -6.79 -31.31
C SER A 559 8.00 -5.31 -31.04
N PRO A 560 7.64 -4.39 -31.95
CA PRO A 560 7.89 -2.94 -31.79
C PRO A 560 6.93 -2.25 -30.79
N GLU A 561 6.35 -2.98 -29.84
CA GLU A 561 5.49 -2.39 -28.81
C GLU A 561 6.32 -1.71 -27.72
N GLU A 562 5.82 -0.59 -27.17
CA GLU A 562 6.49 0.12 -26.08
C GLU A 562 6.72 -0.82 -24.88
N GLU A 563 7.96 -0.89 -24.39
CA GLU A 563 8.32 -1.66 -23.20
C GLU A 563 7.55 -1.13 -21.98
N ASP A 564 6.59 -1.92 -21.49
CA ASP A 564 5.86 -1.63 -20.25
C ASP A 564 6.36 -2.47 -19.06
N VAL A 565 5.95 -2.07 -17.86
CA VAL A 565 6.31 -2.74 -16.60
C VAL A 565 5.96 -4.23 -16.61
N ILE A 566 4.87 -4.60 -17.29
CA ILE A 566 4.37 -5.98 -17.33
C ILE A 566 5.24 -6.84 -18.25
N THR A 567 5.65 -6.32 -19.41
CA THR A 567 6.57 -6.98 -20.33
C THR A 567 7.89 -7.26 -19.65
N LEU A 568 8.44 -6.27 -18.93
CA LEU A 568 9.70 -6.44 -18.19
C LEU A 568 9.57 -7.45 -17.06
N GLU A 569 8.44 -7.47 -16.35
CA GLU A 569 8.14 -8.47 -15.33
C GLU A 569 8.10 -9.89 -15.91
N ILE A 570 7.41 -10.09 -17.05
CA ILE A 570 7.34 -11.40 -17.71
C ILE A 570 8.75 -11.87 -18.11
N LYS A 571 9.55 -11.00 -18.74
CA LYS A 571 10.92 -11.32 -19.15
C LYS A 571 11.79 -11.72 -17.96
N ALA A 572 11.71 -10.97 -16.86
CA ALA A 572 12.46 -11.28 -15.64
C ALA A 572 12.01 -12.60 -15.01
N ASP A 573 10.70 -12.84 -14.90
CA ASP A 573 10.18 -14.08 -14.34
C ASP A 573 10.55 -15.31 -15.20
N ILE A 574 10.58 -15.18 -16.54
CA ILE A 574 11.08 -16.24 -17.44
C ILE A 574 12.55 -16.57 -17.15
N GLN A 575 13.41 -15.55 -17.04
CA GLN A 575 14.83 -15.76 -16.72
C GLN A 575 15.03 -16.42 -15.36
N LEU A 576 14.22 -16.07 -14.35
CA LEU A 576 14.26 -16.71 -13.03
C LEU A 576 13.79 -18.18 -13.09
N ILE A 577 12.82 -18.53 -13.93
CA ILE A 577 12.45 -19.93 -14.16
C ILE A 577 13.62 -20.69 -14.78
N LEU A 578 14.24 -20.13 -15.83
CA LEU A 578 15.39 -20.75 -16.49
C LEU A 578 16.55 -20.97 -15.51
N SER A 579 16.83 -19.98 -14.66
CA SER A 579 17.85 -20.04 -13.62
C SER A 579 17.57 -21.19 -12.64
N ALA A 580 16.37 -21.23 -12.07
CA ALA A 580 15.96 -22.29 -11.13
C ALA A 580 15.97 -23.70 -11.75
N LEU A 581 15.67 -23.83 -13.04
CA LEU A 581 15.74 -25.11 -13.73
C LEU A 581 17.18 -25.57 -13.95
N CYS A 582 18.08 -24.66 -14.33
CA CYS A 582 19.47 -24.99 -14.70
C CYS A 582 20.44 -25.05 -13.52
N GLU A 583 20.07 -24.47 -12.38
CA GLU A 583 20.92 -24.42 -11.19
C GLU A 583 21.43 -25.82 -10.83
N ASN A 584 22.75 -25.94 -10.64
CA ASN A 584 23.45 -27.18 -10.27
C ASN A 584 23.23 -28.40 -11.18
N ASN A 585 22.70 -28.25 -12.40
CA ASN A 585 22.44 -29.37 -13.33
C ASN A 585 23.13 -29.19 -14.70
N PRO A 586 24.22 -29.91 -14.99
CA PRO A 586 25.00 -29.70 -16.22
C PRO A 586 24.23 -30.02 -17.50
N HIS A 587 23.35 -31.03 -17.50
CA HIS A 587 22.56 -31.40 -18.69
C HIS A 587 21.54 -30.33 -19.06
N ARG A 588 20.94 -29.68 -18.06
CA ARG A 588 20.01 -28.55 -18.29
C ARG A 588 20.74 -27.32 -18.81
N LYS A 589 21.95 -27.05 -18.31
CA LYS A 589 22.85 -26.01 -18.85
C LYS A 589 23.26 -26.30 -20.30
N GLU A 590 23.56 -27.55 -20.65
CA GLU A 590 23.83 -27.95 -22.04
C GLU A 590 22.63 -27.69 -22.96
N LEU A 591 21.39 -27.98 -22.49
CA LEU A 591 20.17 -27.70 -23.25
C LEU A 591 19.89 -26.19 -23.38
N PHE A 592 20.22 -25.39 -22.36
CA PHE A 592 20.16 -23.93 -22.44
C PHE A 592 21.02 -23.41 -23.60
N GLY A 593 22.20 -24.01 -23.79
CA GLY A 593 22.95 -23.98 -25.05
C GLY A 593 23.27 -22.58 -25.58
N SER A 594 23.54 -22.49 -26.89
CA SER A 594 23.89 -21.23 -27.54
C SER A 594 22.73 -20.23 -27.59
N GLU A 595 21.49 -20.71 -27.73
CA GLU A 595 20.29 -19.85 -27.77
C GLU A 595 20.10 -19.10 -26.45
N GLY A 596 20.27 -19.79 -25.32
CA GLY A 596 20.23 -19.18 -24.00
C GLY A 596 21.36 -18.19 -23.77
N VAL A 597 22.57 -18.52 -24.23
CA VAL A 597 23.71 -17.58 -24.18
C VAL A 597 23.42 -16.31 -24.99
N GLU A 598 22.87 -16.44 -26.21
CA GLU A 598 22.50 -15.28 -27.04
C GLU A 598 21.42 -14.41 -26.38
N MET A 599 20.44 -15.02 -25.72
CA MET A 599 19.45 -14.33 -24.92
C MET A 599 20.10 -13.52 -23.78
N THR A 600 20.99 -14.12 -22.98
CA THR A 600 21.65 -13.40 -21.87
C THR A 600 22.51 -12.24 -22.39
N VAL A 601 23.26 -12.45 -23.47
CA VAL A 601 24.08 -11.41 -24.12
C VAL A 601 23.21 -10.26 -24.65
N HIS A 602 22.03 -10.56 -25.22
CA HIS A 602 21.08 -9.53 -25.66
C HIS A 602 20.65 -8.62 -24.50
N PHE A 603 20.26 -9.20 -23.36
CA PHE A 603 19.82 -8.41 -22.20
C PHE A 603 20.98 -7.70 -21.46
N LEU A 604 22.18 -8.26 -21.45
CA LEU A 604 23.37 -7.59 -20.91
C LEU A 604 23.78 -6.35 -21.72
N LYS A 605 23.46 -6.29 -23.02
CA LYS A 605 23.71 -5.12 -23.88
C LYS A 605 22.75 -3.96 -23.61
N MET A 606 21.75 -4.14 -22.74
CA MET A 606 20.79 -3.10 -22.43
C MET A 606 21.47 -1.89 -21.77
N SER A 607 21.10 -0.69 -22.21
CA SER A 607 21.67 0.56 -21.69
C SER A 607 21.48 0.70 -20.17
N THR A 608 22.56 1.02 -19.49
CA THR A 608 22.59 1.25 -18.03
C THR A 608 21.83 2.52 -17.62
N GLU A 609 21.58 3.44 -18.55
CA GLU A 609 20.69 4.59 -18.31
C GLU A 609 19.25 4.16 -17.96
N LYS A 610 18.82 2.99 -18.45
CA LYS A 610 17.49 2.44 -18.15
C LYS A 610 17.35 1.96 -16.70
N PHE A 611 18.42 1.80 -15.93
CA PHE A 611 18.36 1.36 -14.52
C PHE A 611 17.41 2.21 -13.68
N TYR A 612 17.45 3.53 -13.91
CA TYR A 612 16.69 4.51 -13.14
C TYR A 612 15.38 4.94 -13.82
N SER A 613 14.96 4.23 -14.88
CA SER A 613 13.71 4.52 -15.60
C SER A 613 12.44 4.31 -14.78
N GLY A 614 12.52 3.57 -13.66
CA GLY A 614 11.36 3.21 -12.84
C GLY A 614 10.46 2.11 -13.43
N LEU A 615 10.75 1.62 -14.65
CA LEU A 615 9.94 0.61 -15.35
C LEU A 615 10.24 -0.84 -14.93
N GLY A 616 11.36 -1.09 -14.22
CA GLY A 616 11.75 -2.43 -13.76
C GLY A 616 12.95 -3.05 -14.48
N HIS A 617 13.64 -2.30 -15.35
CA HIS A 617 14.86 -2.74 -16.05
C HIS A 617 15.96 -3.23 -15.11
N ASN A 618 16.07 -2.66 -13.90
CA ASN A 618 17.00 -3.12 -12.87
C ASN A 618 16.75 -4.58 -12.46
N LYS A 619 15.48 -4.99 -12.33
CA LYS A 619 15.11 -6.37 -12.00
C LYS A 619 15.43 -7.32 -13.15
N LEU A 620 15.18 -6.89 -14.39
CA LEU A 620 15.47 -7.68 -15.59
C LEU A 620 16.97 -7.93 -15.76
N ILE A 621 17.82 -6.93 -15.56
CA ILE A 621 19.28 -7.14 -15.64
C ILE A 621 19.75 -8.03 -14.48
N LEU A 622 19.19 -7.87 -13.28
CA LEU A 622 19.54 -8.74 -12.15
C LEU A 622 19.18 -10.20 -12.42
N SER A 623 17.97 -10.48 -12.96
CA SER A 623 17.61 -11.83 -13.40
C SER A 623 18.47 -12.33 -14.57
N THR A 624 19.02 -11.41 -15.38
CA THR A 624 19.93 -11.79 -16.48
C THR A 624 21.27 -12.24 -15.91
N VAL A 625 21.82 -11.52 -14.93
CA VAL A 625 23.06 -11.90 -14.24
C VAL A 625 22.89 -13.21 -13.47
N ASP A 626 21.75 -13.39 -12.81
CA ASP A 626 21.36 -14.65 -12.18
C ASP A 626 21.27 -15.80 -13.20
N CYS A 627 20.73 -15.54 -14.39
CA CYS A 627 20.68 -16.51 -15.48
C CYS A 627 22.09 -16.85 -16.02
N VAL A 628 23.02 -15.89 -16.06
CA VAL A 628 24.43 -16.18 -16.39
C VAL A 628 25.01 -17.12 -15.34
N TRP A 629 24.89 -16.77 -14.06
CA TRP A 629 25.36 -17.59 -12.95
C TRP A 629 24.77 -19.01 -13.00
N SER A 630 23.45 -19.11 -13.05
CA SER A 630 22.74 -20.38 -12.88
C SER A 630 22.78 -21.25 -14.13
N CYS A 631 22.68 -20.66 -15.33
CA CYS A 631 22.56 -21.41 -16.58
C CYS A 631 23.87 -21.59 -17.36
N ILE A 632 24.86 -20.71 -17.17
CA ILE A 632 26.11 -20.72 -17.98
C ILE A 632 27.30 -21.19 -17.14
N VAL A 633 27.51 -20.59 -15.97
CA VAL A 633 28.69 -20.89 -15.13
C VAL A 633 28.74 -22.37 -14.74
N GLY A 634 29.92 -22.97 -14.80
CA GLY A 634 30.14 -24.39 -14.49
C GLY A 634 29.82 -25.35 -15.64
N CYS A 635 29.47 -24.84 -16.82
CA CYS A 635 29.25 -25.63 -18.03
C CYS A 635 30.15 -25.13 -19.16
N TYR A 636 31.28 -25.82 -19.39
CA TYR A 636 32.30 -25.38 -20.35
C TYR A 636 31.78 -25.07 -21.76
N THR A 637 30.76 -25.79 -22.25
CA THR A 637 30.20 -25.57 -23.58
C THR A 637 29.47 -24.23 -23.69
N THR A 638 28.69 -23.86 -22.67
CA THR A 638 27.98 -22.57 -22.66
C THR A 638 28.89 -21.42 -22.26
N GLU A 639 29.84 -21.65 -21.34
CA GLU A 639 30.87 -20.68 -21.00
C GLU A 639 31.71 -20.30 -22.23
N ASP A 640 32.17 -21.28 -23.00
CA ASP A 640 32.96 -21.03 -24.21
C ASP A 640 32.19 -20.15 -25.21
N VAL A 641 30.91 -20.43 -25.45
CA VAL A 641 30.06 -19.61 -26.33
C VAL A 641 29.86 -18.21 -25.72
N PHE A 642 29.70 -18.09 -24.40
CA PHE A 642 29.56 -16.80 -23.72
C PHE A 642 30.83 -15.96 -23.84
N LEU A 643 32.01 -16.59 -23.72
CA LEU A 643 33.30 -15.94 -23.94
C LEU A 643 33.47 -15.47 -25.39
N GLU A 644 33.11 -16.31 -26.37
CA GLU A 644 33.15 -15.98 -27.81
C GLU A 644 32.24 -14.80 -28.17
N LYS A 645 31.12 -14.63 -27.45
CA LYS A 645 30.15 -13.54 -27.64
C LYS A 645 30.45 -12.29 -26.80
N GLU A 646 31.69 -12.16 -26.31
CA GLU A 646 32.16 -11.02 -25.49
C GLU A 646 31.41 -10.86 -24.16
N GLY A 647 30.81 -11.93 -23.61
CA GLY A 647 30.00 -11.88 -22.40
C GLY A 647 30.74 -11.31 -21.18
N ILE A 648 32.03 -11.62 -21.02
CA ILE A 648 32.88 -11.05 -19.96
C ILE A 648 33.04 -9.54 -20.10
N PHE A 649 33.13 -9.02 -21.33
CA PHE A 649 33.27 -7.59 -21.56
C PHE A 649 31.99 -6.87 -21.13
N LEU A 650 30.83 -7.44 -21.45
CA LEU A 650 29.53 -6.92 -21.04
C LEU A 650 29.35 -6.95 -19.51
N LEU A 651 29.78 -8.03 -18.83
CA LEU A 651 29.75 -8.09 -17.37
C LEU A 651 30.68 -7.06 -16.71
N LEU A 652 31.84 -6.78 -17.29
CA LEU A 652 32.76 -5.75 -16.78
C LEU A 652 32.25 -4.33 -17.03
N ASP A 653 31.64 -4.08 -18.20
CA ASP A 653 30.95 -2.82 -18.49
C ASP A 653 29.78 -2.59 -17.52
N LEU A 654 29.02 -3.65 -17.24
CA LEU A 654 27.94 -3.65 -16.24
C LEU A 654 28.49 -3.41 -14.83
N LEU A 655 29.58 -4.07 -14.43
CA LEU A 655 30.22 -3.86 -13.13
C LEU A 655 30.65 -2.39 -12.95
N HIS A 656 31.20 -1.77 -14.00
CA HIS A 656 31.64 -0.38 -13.96
C HIS A 656 30.48 0.63 -13.85
N SER A 657 29.33 0.33 -14.46
CA SER A 657 28.22 1.28 -14.62
C SER A 657 27.01 1.03 -13.72
N SER A 658 26.94 -0.13 -13.06
CA SER A 658 25.83 -0.52 -12.19
C SER A 658 25.93 0.08 -10.78
N PRO A 659 24.79 0.23 -10.06
CA PRO A 659 24.80 0.64 -8.66
C PRO A 659 25.44 -0.43 -7.76
N ARG A 660 25.99 -0.01 -6.61
CA ARG A 660 26.73 -0.87 -5.66
C ARG A 660 26.07 -2.21 -5.34
N ASN A 661 24.77 -2.22 -5.06
CA ASN A 661 24.03 -3.45 -4.73
C ASN A 661 24.10 -4.51 -5.84
N MET A 662 24.25 -4.08 -7.09
CA MET A 662 24.38 -4.97 -8.25
C MET A 662 25.82 -5.40 -8.50
N GLN A 663 26.79 -4.53 -8.20
CA GLN A 663 28.22 -4.83 -8.36
C GLN A 663 28.62 -6.10 -7.61
N ASN A 664 28.04 -6.35 -6.44
CA ASN A 664 28.33 -7.55 -5.65
C ASN A 664 27.94 -8.85 -6.34
N VAL A 665 26.76 -8.86 -6.97
CA VAL A 665 26.25 -10.03 -7.70
C VAL A 665 27.06 -10.24 -8.98
N VAL A 666 27.28 -9.16 -9.74
CA VAL A 666 28.06 -9.21 -11.00
C VAL A 666 29.50 -9.67 -10.75
N LEU A 667 30.14 -9.14 -9.71
CA LEU A 667 31.50 -9.54 -9.35
C LEU A 667 31.56 -10.98 -8.86
N GLY A 668 30.52 -11.45 -8.16
CA GLY A 668 30.34 -12.87 -7.86
C GLY A 668 30.37 -13.70 -9.14
N THR A 669 29.50 -13.40 -10.09
CA THR A 669 29.41 -14.16 -11.36
C THR A 669 30.72 -14.17 -12.12
N LEU A 670 31.41 -13.03 -12.17
CA LEU A 670 32.74 -12.93 -12.77
C LEU A 670 33.76 -13.82 -12.04
N LEU A 671 33.72 -13.87 -10.71
CA LEU A 671 34.65 -14.68 -9.91
C LEU A 671 34.49 -16.17 -10.21
N GLU A 672 33.26 -16.69 -10.30
CA GLU A 672 33.07 -18.11 -10.62
C GLU A 672 33.46 -18.44 -12.08
N LEU A 673 33.19 -17.54 -13.02
CA LEU A 673 33.68 -17.69 -14.40
C LEU A 673 35.21 -17.76 -14.49
N CYS A 674 35.94 -17.27 -13.49
CA CYS A 674 37.41 -17.37 -13.44
C CYS A 674 37.91 -18.81 -13.25
N ASP A 675 37.04 -19.76 -12.89
CA ASP A 675 37.41 -21.19 -12.85
C ASP A 675 37.62 -21.77 -14.27
N ASN A 676 37.05 -21.15 -15.29
CA ASN A 676 37.40 -21.45 -16.68
C ASN A 676 38.73 -20.77 -17.05
N PRO A 677 39.75 -21.53 -17.47
CA PRO A 677 41.08 -20.99 -17.74
C PRO A 677 41.11 -19.99 -18.90
N LYS A 678 40.14 -20.04 -19.82
CA LYS A 678 40.06 -19.10 -20.95
C LYS A 678 39.63 -17.71 -20.50
N THR A 679 38.83 -17.60 -19.45
CA THR A 679 38.27 -16.34 -18.93
C THR A 679 39.35 -15.30 -18.62
N MET A 680 40.52 -15.72 -18.11
CA MET A 680 41.61 -14.82 -17.74
C MET A 680 42.09 -13.96 -18.91
N SER A 681 42.17 -14.55 -20.10
CA SER A 681 42.61 -13.83 -21.30
C SER A 681 41.62 -12.74 -21.72
N HIS A 682 40.32 -12.99 -21.55
CA HIS A 682 39.26 -12.01 -21.80
C HIS A 682 39.26 -10.88 -20.75
N ILE A 683 39.41 -11.24 -19.47
CA ILE A 683 39.49 -10.26 -18.38
C ILE A 683 40.66 -9.29 -18.58
N LEU A 684 41.83 -9.79 -18.98
CA LEU A 684 43.01 -8.96 -19.22
C LEU A 684 42.94 -8.17 -20.55
N ALA A 685 42.14 -8.62 -21.51
CA ALA A 685 41.92 -7.94 -22.78
C ALA A 685 40.93 -6.77 -22.69
N TRP A 686 40.00 -6.80 -21.73
CA TRP A 686 38.99 -5.75 -21.56
C TRP A 686 39.60 -4.36 -21.32
N ARG A 687 39.00 -3.34 -21.95
CA ARG A 687 39.36 -1.93 -21.80
C ARG A 687 38.08 -1.12 -21.68
N GLY A 688 37.83 -0.55 -20.50
CA GLY A 688 36.69 0.30 -20.22
C GLY A 688 36.85 1.72 -20.76
N GLN A 689 35.96 2.61 -20.33
CA GLN A 689 36.04 4.04 -20.65
C GLN A 689 37.40 4.61 -20.21
N LYS A 690 37.98 5.48 -21.05
CA LYS A 690 39.33 6.06 -20.84
C LYS A 690 40.44 5.00 -20.71
N SER A 691 40.29 3.84 -21.36
CA SER A 691 41.25 2.74 -21.35
C SER A 691 41.50 2.12 -19.96
N LEU A 692 40.50 2.21 -19.06
CA LEU A 692 40.54 1.56 -17.75
C LEU A 692 40.74 0.04 -17.92
N THR A 693 41.72 -0.54 -17.23
CA THR A 693 41.96 -1.98 -17.22
C THR A 693 41.15 -2.65 -16.10
N THR A 694 40.89 -3.95 -16.22
CA THR A 694 40.14 -4.69 -15.18
C THR A 694 40.79 -4.62 -13.80
N PRO A 695 42.12 -4.80 -13.65
CA PRO A 695 42.80 -4.58 -12.37
C PRO A 695 42.57 -3.16 -11.82
N GLY A 696 42.63 -2.13 -12.68
CA GLY A 696 42.34 -0.75 -12.29
C GLY A 696 40.91 -0.55 -11.81
N LEU A 697 39.93 -1.14 -12.49
CA LEU A 697 38.53 -1.12 -12.08
C LEU A 697 38.33 -1.77 -10.71
N LEU A 698 38.89 -2.96 -10.48
CA LEU A 698 38.78 -3.67 -9.21
C LEU A 698 39.38 -2.87 -8.05
N LEU A 699 40.52 -2.21 -8.27
CA LEU A 699 41.15 -1.36 -7.25
C LEU A 699 40.38 -0.05 -7.01
N GLN A 700 39.72 0.49 -8.04
CA GLN A 700 38.78 1.59 -7.87
C GLN A 700 37.58 1.18 -7.00
N LEU A 701 36.98 0.02 -7.27
CA LEU A 701 35.86 -0.51 -6.47
C LEU A 701 36.29 -0.79 -5.03
N TRP A 702 37.51 -1.31 -4.83
CA TRP A 702 38.07 -1.51 -3.49
C TRP A 702 38.11 -0.20 -2.68
N ARG A 703 38.66 0.87 -3.26
CA ARG A 703 38.74 2.18 -2.60
C ARG A 703 37.36 2.75 -2.28
N GLN A 704 36.39 2.58 -3.18
CA GLN A 704 35.01 3.00 -2.94
C GLN A 704 34.39 2.24 -1.77
N GLU A 705 34.56 0.92 -1.74
CA GLU A 705 34.05 0.06 -0.68
C GLU A 705 34.69 0.41 0.68
N GLU A 706 36.01 0.65 0.73
CA GLU A 706 36.70 1.09 1.95
C GLU A 706 36.21 2.45 2.46
N ALA A 707 35.96 3.40 1.55
CA ALA A 707 35.45 4.71 1.92
C ALA A 707 34.05 4.63 2.56
N GLU A 708 33.19 3.76 2.04
CA GLU A 708 31.84 3.54 2.59
C GLU A 708 31.85 2.76 3.90
N LEU A 709 32.80 1.84 4.07
CA LEU A 709 33.03 1.10 5.31
C LEU A 709 33.75 1.94 6.39
N GLY A 710 34.17 3.17 6.05
CA GLY A 710 34.83 4.08 6.97
C GLY A 710 36.27 3.69 7.34
N VAL A 711 36.97 2.97 6.46
CA VAL A 711 38.35 2.53 6.71
C VAL A 711 39.30 3.73 6.68
N SER A 712 40.11 3.90 7.72
CA SER A 712 41.02 5.04 7.84
C SER A 712 42.23 4.94 6.90
N ARG A 713 42.40 5.96 6.04
CA ARG A 713 43.47 6.09 5.04
C ARG A 713 44.16 7.45 5.17
N ASP A 714 45.44 7.53 4.81
CA ASP A 714 46.12 8.82 4.70
C ASP A 714 45.77 9.56 3.39
N LEU A 715 46.33 10.77 3.21
CA LEU A 715 46.08 11.61 2.02
C LEU A 715 46.50 10.95 0.68
N TYR A 716 47.31 9.89 0.73
CA TYR A 716 47.83 9.17 -0.43
C TYR A 716 47.25 7.75 -0.53
N GLY A 717 46.22 7.41 0.25
CA GLY A 717 45.59 6.08 0.26
C GLY A 717 46.39 4.99 0.98
N ARG A 718 47.44 5.35 1.75
CA ARG A 718 48.26 4.40 2.51
C ARG A 718 47.57 3.99 3.82
N ILE A 719 48.09 2.92 4.41
CA ILE A 719 47.71 2.48 5.76
C ILE A 719 48.04 3.61 6.76
N SER A 720 47.03 4.08 7.48
CA SER A 720 47.17 5.18 8.46
C SER A 720 47.60 4.67 9.85
N ASP A 721 47.03 3.55 10.29
CA ASP A 721 47.37 2.87 11.53
C ASP A 721 47.76 1.40 11.24
N PRO A 722 49.03 1.00 11.46
CA PRO A 722 49.47 -0.38 11.28
C PRO A 722 48.76 -1.40 12.18
N LYS A 723 48.13 -0.98 13.28
CA LYS A 723 47.33 -1.87 14.14
C LYS A 723 45.92 -2.09 13.61
N LYS A 724 45.43 -1.19 12.76
CA LYS A 724 44.08 -1.20 12.21
C LYS A 724 44.12 -0.99 10.69
N PRO A 725 44.75 -1.91 9.93
CA PRO A 725 45.07 -1.67 8.52
C PRO A 725 43.84 -1.65 7.61
N ILE A 726 42.79 -2.43 7.91
CA ILE A 726 41.58 -2.54 7.08
C ILE A 726 40.27 -2.52 7.90
N LEU A 727 40.37 -2.14 9.18
CA LEU A 727 39.26 -2.16 10.14
C LEU A 727 38.18 -1.15 9.76
N CYS A 728 36.92 -1.57 9.83
CA CYS A 728 35.76 -0.76 9.47
C CYS A 728 35.16 -0.03 10.68
N TYR A 729 34.44 1.07 10.42
CA TYR A 729 33.80 1.87 11.46
C TYR A 729 32.80 1.06 12.31
N TYR A 730 31.99 0.20 11.69
CA TYR A 730 31.02 -0.63 12.42
C TYR A 730 31.68 -1.68 13.30
N GLN A 731 32.84 -2.24 12.86
CA GLN A 731 33.62 -3.15 13.69
C GLN A 731 34.17 -2.42 14.91
N GLU A 732 34.58 -1.15 14.79
CA GLU A 732 35.03 -0.32 15.92
C GLU A 732 33.89 0.00 16.91
N GLU A 733 32.68 0.24 16.43
CA GLU A 733 31.50 0.46 17.30
C GLU A 733 31.07 -0.82 18.03
N GLU A 734 31.02 -1.97 17.34
CA GLU A 734 30.65 -3.26 17.94
C GLU A 734 31.73 -3.82 18.88
N ASP A 735 33.02 -3.58 18.60
CA ASP A 735 34.18 -3.92 19.45
C ASP A 735 34.07 -3.37 20.88
N SER A 736 33.18 -2.40 21.11
CA SER A 736 33.19 -1.59 22.30
C SER A 736 32.40 -2.16 23.50
N GLN A 737 31.48 -3.14 23.37
CA GLN A 737 30.50 -3.36 24.47
C GLN A 737 30.00 -4.77 24.89
N VAL A 738 30.14 -5.90 24.17
CA VAL A 738 29.59 -7.19 24.66
C VAL A 738 30.31 -8.43 24.10
N SER A 739 30.49 -9.50 24.89
CA SER A 739 30.88 -10.82 24.35
C SER A 739 29.76 -11.42 23.50
N LEU A 740 30.11 -12.08 22.39
CA LEU A 740 29.13 -12.59 21.45
C LEU A 740 28.71 -14.02 21.84
N PRO A 741 27.45 -14.42 21.57
CA PRO A 741 27.05 -15.81 21.73
C PRO A 741 27.87 -16.75 20.84
N ALA A 742 28.26 -17.92 21.34
CA ALA A 742 29.12 -18.89 20.61
C ALA A 742 28.55 -19.40 19.26
N ASN A 743 27.27 -19.16 18.97
CA ASN A 743 26.64 -19.52 17.70
C ASN A 743 26.64 -18.38 16.67
N ARG A 744 27.22 -17.22 16.98
CA ARG A 744 27.29 -16.07 16.08
C ARG A 744 28.72 -15.92 15.54
N PRO A 745 28.90 -15.76 14.22
CA PRO A 745 30.20 -15.39 13.65
C PRO A 745 30.66 -14.02 14.18
N SER A 746 31.97 -13.83 14.26
CA SER A 746 32.58 -12.57 14.70
C SER A 746 32.41 -11.46 13.66
N ALA A 747 32.62 -10.20 14.04
CA ALA A 747 32.43 -9.05 13.17
C ALA A 747 33.37 -9.10 11.95
N ALA A 748 34.64 -9.49 12.13
CA ALA A 748 35.59 -9.69 11.05
C ALA A 748 35.17 -10.81 10.08
N VAL A 749 34.52 -11.88 10.55
CA VAL A 749 34.00 -12.96 9.70
C VAL A 749 32.76 -12.49 8.93
N MET A 750 31.85 -11.78 9.58
CA MET A 750 30.67 -11.22 8.91
C MET A 750 31.07 -10.25 7.80
N ASP A 751 32.02 -9.36 8.07
CA ASP A 751 32.53 -8.40 7.10
C ASP A 751 33.02 -9.05 5.80
N VAL A 752 33.69 -10.22 5.87
CA VAL A 752 34.17 -10.95 4.68
C VAL A 752 33.02 -11.38 3.77
N SER A 753 31.84 -11.66 4.32
CA SER A 753 30.68 -12.14 3.57
C SER A 753 29.80 -11.04 2.99
N GLU A 754 29.82 -9.85 3.60
CA GLU A 754 28.88 -8.76 3.29
C GLU A 754 29.39 -7.76 2.24
N ASN A 755 30.70 -7.66 2.04
CA ASN A 755 31.31 -6.62 1.18
C ASN A 755 31.95 -7.16 -0.12
N LEU A 756 32.42 -6.23 -0.96
CA LEU A 756 33.10 -6.55 -2.23
C LEU A 756 34.56 -7.01 -2.05
N ARG A 757 35.21 -6.69 -0.92
CA ARG A 757 36.66 -6.84 -0.73
C ARG A 757 37.11 -8.29 -0.88
N SER A 758 36.38 -9.23 -0.28
CA SER A 758 36.71 -10.67 -0.39
C SER A 758 36.62 -11.19 -1.82
N LYS A 759 35.65 -10.72 -2.61
CA LYS A 759 35.49 -11.09 -4.02
C LYS A 759 36.59 -10.47 -4.87
N ILE A 760 36.90 -9.19 -4.67
CA ILE A 760 38.00 -8.50 -5.37
C ILE A 760 39.34 -9.22 -5.11
N TYR A 761 39.64 -9.52 -3.85
CA TYR A 761 40.82 -10.29 -3.46
C TYR A 761 40.87 -11.65 -4.17
N SER A 762 39.74 -12.36 -4.18
CA SER A 762 39.65 -13.68 -4.82
C SER A 762 39.89 -13.62 -6.34
N VAL A 763 39.43 -12.57 -7.02
CA VAL A 763 39.75 -12.35 -8.44
C VAL A 763 41.25 -12.08 -8.63
N PHE A 764 41.89 -11.28 -7.76
CA PHE A 764 43.34 -11.09 -7.81
C PHE A 764 44.14 -12.36 -7.54
N CYS A 765 43.65 -13.26 -6.69
CA CYS A 765 44.26 -14.59 -6.51
C CYS A 765 44.27 -15.41 -7.82
N LYS A 766 43.31 -15.19 -8.73
CA LYS A 766 43.24 -15.84 -10.04
C LYS A 766 44.10 -15.11 -11.09
N LEU A 767 44.08 -13.78 -11.09
CA LEU A 767 44.86 -12.95 -12.03
C LEU A 767 46.37 -12.95 -11.74
N GLY A 768 46.72 -13.07 -10.47
CA GLY A 768 48.06 -12.76 -9.97
C GLY A 768 48.20 -11.30 -9.55
N PHE A 769 49.24 -11.02 -8.75
CA PHE A 769 49.53 -9.69 -8.19
C PHE A 769 50.68 -8.97 -8.91
N GLU A 770 51.28 -9.59 -9.93
CA GLU A 770 52.47 -9.10 -10.62
C GLU A 770 52.19 -8.80 -12.10
N ALA A 771 52.96 -7.89 -12.70
CA ALA A 771 52.90 -7.55 -14.12
C ALA A 771 51.50 -7.14 -14.65
N LEU A 772 50.68 -6.53 -13.80
CA LEU A 772 49.33 -6.07 -14.17
C LEU A 772 49.39 -4.81 -15.07
N PRO A 773 48.64 -4.77 -16.18
CA PRO A 773 48.71 -3.70 -17.15
C PRO A 773 47.96 -2.43 -16.71
N GLY A 774 48.53 -1.26 -17.03
CA GLY A 774 47.83 0.03 -16.99
C GLY A 774 47.49 0.55 -15.60
N LEU A 775 48.22 0.12 -14.56
CA LEU A 775 48.02 0.58 -13.19
C LEU A 775 48.77 1.88 -12.91
N SER A 776 48.12 2.80 -12.20
CA SER A 776 48.75 4.01 -11.66
C SER A 776 49.50 3.74 -10.35
N THR A 777 50.31 4.69 -9.87
CA THR A 777 50.95 4.59 -8.55
C THR A 777 49.92 4.40 -7.42
N GLU A 778 48.78 5.08 -7.51
CA GLU A 778 47.69 4.96 -6.53
C GLU A 778 47.07 3.54 -6.54
N ASP A 779 46.99 2.93 -7.71
CA ASP A 779 46.53 1.55 -7.85
C ASP A 779 47.54 0.57 -7.23
N TYR A 780 48.85 0.76 -7.44
CA TYR A 780 49.88 -0.07 -6.79
C TYR A 780 49.89 0.07 -5.26
N ILE A 781 49.60 1.26 -4.74
CA ILE A 781 49.42 1.49 -3.29
C ILE A 781 48.25 0.66 -2.78
N THR A 782 47.09 0.74 -3.44
CA THR A 782 45.90 -0.06 -3.09
C THR A 782 46.18 -1.56 -3.23
N LEU A 783 46.84 -1.98 -4.32
CA LEU A 783 47.16 -3.37 -4.61
C LEU A 783 48.03 -3.99 -3.49
N SER A 784 48.98 -3.24 -2.94
CA SER A 784 49.81 -3.71 -1.82
C SER A 784 48.99 -4.05 -0.56
N ILE A 785 47.85 -3.39 -0.36
CA ILE A 785 46.88 -3.68 0.70
C ILE A 785 46.10 -4.95 0.32
N VAL A 786 45.56 -5.00 -0.91
CA VAL A 786 44.78 -6.15 -1.41
C VAL A 786 45.59 -7.44 -1.35
N THR A 787 46.87 -7.42 -1.73
CA THR A 787 47.77 -8.58 -1.64
C THR A 787 47.87 -9.17 -0.23
N ARG A 788 47.66 -8.35 0.81
CA ARG A 788 47.73 -8.74 2.22
C ARG A 788 46.37 -8.78 2.91
N TYR A 789 45.27 -8.71 2.15
CA TYR A 789 43.91 -8.66 2.71
C TYR A 789 43.62 -9.80 3.68
N LEU A 790 43.87 -11.04 3.26
CA LEU A 790 43.58 -12.20 4.10
C LEU A 790 44.48 -12.24 5.35
N ASP A 791 45.75 -11.85 5.22
CA ASP A 791 46.68 -11.73 6.36
C ASP A 791 46.12 -10.75 7.41
N PHE A 792 45.60 -9.59 6.95
CA PHE A 792 44.99 -8.60 7.83
C PHE A 792 43.69 -9.08 8.46
N LYS A 793 42.81 -9.74 7.70
CA LYS A 793 41.55 -10.27 8.24
C LYS A 793 41.74 -11.38 9.26
N VAL A 794 42.70 -12.27 9.03
CA VAL A 794 43.09 -13.26 10.04
C VAL A 794 43.60 -12.57 11.30
N GLY A 795 44.37 -11.49 11.15
CA GLY A 795 44.80 -10.65 12.27
C GLY A 795 43.65 -10.04 13.07
N GLU A 796 42.63 -9.49 12.42
CA GLU A 796 41.42 -8.94 13.07
C GLU A 796 40.69 -10.02 13.89
N VAL A 797 40.51 -11.23 13.35
CA VAL A 797 39.86 -12.35 14.07
C VAL A 797 40.62 -12.72 15.34
N TRP A 798 41.96 -12.78 15.30
CA TRP A 798 42.76 -13.06 16.50
C TRP A 798 42.71 -11.94 17.53
N ASP A 799 42.60 -10.69 17.09
CA ASP A 799 42.41 -9.53 17.97
C ASP A 799 41.04 -9.57 18.65
N GLU A 800 39.98 -9.91 17.91
CA GLU A 800 38.62 -10.14 18.45
C GLU A 800 38.61 -11.25 19.51
N ILE A 801 39.24 -12.40 19.23
CA ILE A 801 39.36 -13.51 20.20
C ILE A 801 40.11 -13.05 21.46
N SER A 802 41.21 -12.31 21.30
CA SER A 802 42.00 -11.83 22.44
C SER A 802 41.21 -10.87 23.32
N LYS A 803 40.43 -9.96 22.70
CA LYS A 803 39.53 -9.04 23.40
C LYS A 803 38.40 -9.78 24.12
N GLU A 804 37.75 -10.73 23.45
CA GLU A 804 36.65 -11.51 24.04
C GLU A 804 37.10 -12.27 25.29
N LEU A 805 38.23 -12.97 25.23
CA LEU A 805 38.83 -13.64 26.40
C LEU A 805 39.06 -12.67 27.55
N SER A 806 39.55 -11.46 27.25
CA SER A 806 39.77 -10.43 28.26
C SER A 806 38.47 -9.90 28.89
N LEU A 807 37.41 -9.73 28.08
CA LEU A 807 36.08 -9.26 28.51
C LEU A 807 35.38 -10.31 29.39
N GLU A 808 35.55 -11.59 29.08
CA GLU A 808 35.01 -12.70 29.88
C GLU A 808 35.84 -13.02 31.14
N GLY A 809 36.98 -12.34 31.33
CA GLY A 809 37.89 -12.58 32.44
C GLY A 809 38.61 -13.93 32.34
N VAL A 810 38.69 -14.50 31.14
CA VAL A 810 39.39 -15.76 30.86
C VAL A 810 40.86 -15.46 30.61
N ARG A 811 41.74 -16.00 31.46
CA ARG A 811 43.20 -15.90 31.27
C ARG A 811 43.72 -17.11 30.48
N PRO A 812 44.31 -16.93 29.29
CA PRO A 812 44.99 -18.00 28.56
C PRO A 812 46.16 -18.59 29.36
N VAL A 813 46.55 -19.83 29.04
CA VAL A 813 47.81 -20.37 29.56
C VAL A 813 48.98 -19.60 28.95
N THR A 814 50.12 -19.53 29.66
CA THR A 814 51.28 -18.73 29.21
C THR A 814 51.71 -18.98 27.76
N PRO A 815 51.77 -20.24 27.25
CA PRO A 815 52.09 -20.48 25.84
C PRO A 815 51.08 -19.87 24.86
N ASP A 816 49.79 -19.86 25.20
CA ASP A 816 48.73 -19.30 24.35
C ASP A 816 48.73 -17.77 24.42
N GLU A 817 48.98 -17.19 25.60
CA GLU A 817 49.18 -15.74 25.79
C GLU A 817 50.38 -15.24 24.95
N GLU A 818 51.51 -15.96 24.98
CA GLU A 818 52.68 -15.67 24.15
C GLU A 818 52.40 -15.83 22.65
N ALA A 819 51.57 -16.81 22.27
CA ALA A 819 51.16 -17.03 20.88
C ALA A 819 50.27 -15.87 20.38
N LEU A 820 49.28 -15.44 21.16
CA LEU A 820 48.42 -14.29 20.82
C LEU A 820 49.24 -13.00 20.66
N ASP A 821 50.16 -12.73 21.58
CA ASP A 821 51.09 -11.59 21.49
C ASP A 821 51.98 -11.66 20.24
N THR A 822 52.43 -12.86 19.88
CA THR A 822 53.26 -13.08 18.69
C THR A 822 52.45 -12.85 17.42
N ILE A 823 51.22 -13.35 17.35
CA ILE A 823 50.30 -13.13 16.24
C ILE A 823 50.01 -11.64 16.07
N ALA A 824 49.69 -10.92 17.14
CA ALA A 824 49.43 -9.48 17.10
C ALA A 824 50.63 -8.70 16.54
N LYS A 825 51.85 -9.01 17.02
CA LYS A 825 53.09 -8.40 16.51
C LYS A 825 53.33 -8.74 15.03
N MET A 826 53.11 -9.98 14.62
CA MET A 826 53.30 -10.41 13.22
C MET A 826 52.33 -9.67 12.27
N THR A 827 51.08 -9.48 12.68
CA THR A 827 50.08 -8.72 11.91
C THR A 827 50.50 -7.26 11.78
N GLU A 828 50.88 -6.62 12.88
CA GLU A 828 51.32 -5.21 12.89
C GLU A 828 52.61 -5.01 12.06
N ASP A 829 53.56 -5.94 12.14
CA ASP A 829 54.78 -5.91 11.33
C ASP A 829 54.51 -6.11 9.85
N THR A 830 53.49 -6.90 9.49
CA THR A 830 53.03 -7.04 8.10
C THR A 830 52.48 -5.71 7.59
N ALA A 831 51.64 -5.03 8.37
CA ALA A 831 51.13 -3.71 8.01
C ALA A 831 52.25 -2.65 7.90
N ARG A 832 53.25 -2.67 8.79
CA ARG A 832 54.45 -1.81 8.70
C ARG A 832 55.27 -2.06 7.44
N ARG A 833 55.45 -3.33 7.04
CA ARG A 833 56.13 -3.67 5.77
C ARG A 833 55.38 -3.11 4.57
N VAL A 834 54.05 -3.25 4.53
CA VAL A 834 53.22 -2.67 3.47
C VAL A 834 53.34 -1.14 3.44
N THR A 835 53.26 -0.48 4.58
CA THR A 835 53.42 0.99 4.68
C THR A 835 54.80 1.45 4.17
N THR A 836 55.86 0.69 4.48
CA THR A 836 57.23 0.96 3.98
C THR A 836 57.30 0.80 2.46
N GLN A 837 56.68 -0.25 1.92
CA GLN A 837 56.59 -0.49 0.48
C GLN A 837 55.83 0.65 -0.22
N GLN A 838 54.68 1.07 0.31
CA GLN A 838 53.88 2.18 -0.20
C GLN A 838 54.65 3.50 -0.20
N SER A 839 55.45 3.76 0.84
CA SER A 839 56.30 4.96 0.92
C SER A 839 57.38 4.95 -0.15
N SER A 840 58.02 3.80 -0.39
CA SER A 840 58.99 3.64 -1.47
C SER A 840 58.37 3.87 -2.86
N MET A 841 57.12 3.45 -3.08
CA MET A 841 56.42 3.69 -4.36
C MET A 841 56.17 5.18 -4.61
N LEU A 842 55.77 5.93 -3.59
CA LEU A 842 55.59 7.39 -3.68
C LEU A 842 56.91 8.10 -3.93
N GLU A 843 57.98 7.75 -3.19
CA GLU A 843 59.30 8.34 -3.42
C GLU A 843 59.83 8.08 -4.84
N GLN A 844 59.51 6.91 -5.41
CA GLN A 844 59.88 6.60 -6.78
C GLN A 844 59.10 7.47 -7.78
N ARG A 845 57.78 7.61 -7.58
CA ARG A 845 56.95 8.52 -8.38
C ARG A 845 57.46 9.97 -8.31
N ASP A 846 57.74 10.48 -7.12
CA ASP A 846 58.25 11.85 -6.97
C ASP A 846 59.58 12.05 -7.71
N LYS A 847 60.46 11.03 -7.69
CA LYS A 847 61.72 11.06 -8.46
C LYS A 847 61.47 11.03 -9.97
N GLU A 848 60.51 10.23 -10.42
CA GLU A 848 60.11 10.13 -11.83
C GLU A 848 59.50 11.45 -12.32
N ASP A 849 58.56 12.03 -11.57
CA ASP A 849 57.91 13.33 -11.86
C ASP A 849 58.97 14.45 -11.94
N VAL A 850 59.89 14.53 -10.97
CA VAL A 850 61.01 15.49 -11.00
C VAL A 850 61.95 15.25 -12.19
N SER A 851 62.17 14.00 -12.59
CA SER A 851 63.01 13.67 -13.74
C SER A 851 62.35 14.03 -15.07
N GLU A 852 61.03 13.85 -15.17
CA GLU A 852 60.24 14.19 -16.35
C GLU A 852 60.08 15.71 -16.47
N GLU A 853 59.82 16.41 -15.36
CA GLU A 853 59.83 17.87 -15.30
C GLU A 853 61.17 18.43 -15.78
N LYS A 854 62.29 17.89 -15.29
CA LYS A 854 63.64 18.25 -15.77
C LYS A 854 63.80 17.98 -17.27
N ARG A 855 63.29 16.84 -17.77
CA ARG A 855 63.36 16.50 -19.19
C ARG A 855 62.55 17.50 -20.02
N MET A 856 61.32 17.82 -19.63
CA MET A 856 60.49 18.82 -20.28
C MET A 856 61.16 20.20 -20.29
N TYR A 857 61.68 20.68 -19.16
CA TYR A 857 62.44 21.94 -19.14
C TYR A 857 63.67 21.90 -20.05
N THR A 858 64.40 20.77 -20.13
CA THR A 858 65.52 20.66 -21.07
C THR A 858 65.09 20.61 -22.54
N GLU A 859 63.92 20.05 -22.84
CA GLU A 859 63.34 20.05 -24.19
C GLU A 859 62.84 21.45 -24.57
N GLU A 860 62.11 22.14 -23.70
CA GLU A 860 61.65 23.52 -23.93
C GLU A 860 62.82 24.49 -24.07
N THR A 861 63.86 24.35 -23.24
CA THR A 861 65.06 25.19 -23.37
C THR A 861 65.83 24.90 -24.66
N LYS A 862 65.89 23.64 -25.10
CA LYS A 862 66.45 23.28 -26.42
C LYS A 862 65.62 23.83 -27.56
N GLU A 863 64.28 23.70 -27.52
CA GLU A 863 63.40 24.30 -28.52
C GLU A 863 63.53 25.82 -28.55
N HIS A 864 63.61 26.47 -27.38
CA HIS A 864 63.84 27.90 -27.29
C HIS A 864 65.20 28.29 -27.89
N GLN A 865 66.24 27.50 -27.62
CA GLN A 865 67.57 27.69 -28.18
C GLN A 865 67.59 27.47 -29.70
N GLU A 866 66.88 26.47 -30.22
CA GLU A 866 66.71 26.24 -31.67
C GLU A 866 65.93 27.36 -32.35
N ARG A 867 64.82 27.83 -31.76
CA ARG A 867 64.08 29.02 -32.25
C ARG A 867 64.97 30.26 -32.29
N THR A 868 65.83 30.43 -31.29
CA THR A 868 66.79 31.54 -31.24
C THR A 868 67.86 31.41 -32.33
N ILE A 869 68.38 30.20 -32.55
CA ILE A 869 69.35 29.90 -33.63
C ILE A 869 68.71 30.12 -35.01
N ASP A 870 67.49 29.65 -35.25
CA ASP A 870 66.78 29.87 -36.51
C ASP A 870 66.45 31.35 -36.75
N SER A 871 66.15 32.12 -35.70
CA SER A 871 65.99 33.59 -35.80
C SER A 871 67.29 34.32 -36.14
N SER A 872 68.44 33.69 -35.87
CA SER A 872 69.78 34.21 -36.15
C SER A 872 70.40 33.72 -37.47
N ARG A 873 69.72 32.83 -38.21
CA ARG A 873 70.18 32.38 -39.54
C ARG A 873 70.06 33.52 -40.58
N PRO A 874 71.13 33.83 -41.35
CA PRO A 874 71.06 34.87 -42.38
C PRO A 874 70.09 34.46 -43.50
N LYS A 875 69.04 35.26 -43.73
CA LYS A 875 68.18 35.10 -44.91
C LYS A 875 69.00 35.37 -46.19
N PRO A 876 68.74 34.65 -47.30
CA PRO A 876 69.51 34.81 -48.54
C PRO A 876 69.33 36.21 -49.12
N LYS A 877 70.44 36.86 -49.47
CA LYS A 877 70.48 38.17 -50.13
C LYS A 877 69.79 38.10 -51.50
N TYR A 878 68.65 38.77 -51.63
CA TYR A 878 68.21 39.29 -52.93
C TYR A 878 69.25 40.29 -53.44
N LYS A 879 69.64 40.14 -54.70
CA LYS A 879 70.53 41.05 -55.42
C LYS A 879 69.79 42.36 -55.77
N GLU A 880 70.60 43.40 -55.94
CA GLU A 880 70.29 44.74 -56.49
C GLU A 880 69.90 45.82 -55.47
N ALA A 881 70.92 46.35 -54.81
CA ALA A 881 70.92 47.74 -54.37
C ALA A 881 71.35 48.63 -55.54
N ILE A 882 70.61 49.72 -55.79
CA ILE A 882 71.12 50.89 -56.51
C ILE A 882 71.27 52.02 -55.50
N PHE A 883 72.50 52.51 -55.40
CA PHE A 883 72.99 53.56 -54.51
C PHE A 883 72.65 54.97 -55.04
N HIS A 884 72.42 55.91 -54.12
CA HIS A 884 72.72 57.34 -54.34
C HIS A 884 73.63 57.87 -53.21
N PRO A 885 74.58 58.78 -53.48
CA PRO A 885 75.67 59.15 -52.56
C PRO A 885 75.28 60.28 -51.59
N THR A 886 75.84 60.21 -50.38
CA THR A 886 75.69 61.19 -49.30
C THR A 886 76.84 62.20 -49.28
N GLN A 887 76.57 63.43 -49.72
CA GLN A 887 77.27 64.62 -49.23
C GLN A 887 76.27 65.77 -49.13
N ILE A 888 75.98 66.22 -47.90
CA ILE A 888 75.52 67.59 -47.66
C ILE A 888 76.27 68.14 -46.44
N HIS A 889 76.99 69.22 -46.68
CA HIS A 889 77.61 70.09 -45.67
C HIS A 889 76.55 70.99 -45.01
N GLY A 890 76.64 71.20 -43.70
CA GLY A 890 75.83 72.18 -42.99
C GLY A 890 75.29 71.66 -41.66
N LEU A 891 76.20 71.44 -40.69
CA LEU A 891 75.84 71.08 -39.33
C LEU A 891 75.52 72.36 -38.54
N GLN A 892 74.26 72.55 -38.16
CA GLN A 892 73.83 73.50 -37.13
C GLN A 892 72.80 72.81 -36.23
N ILE A 893 73.17 72.69 -34.96
CA ILE A 893 72.46 72.02 -33.88
C ILE A 893 71.54 73.05 -33.24
N THR A 894 70.30 72.71 -32.87
CA THR A 894 69.61 73.41 -31.79
C THR A 894 68.81 72.48 -30.88
N LYS A 895 69.08 72.64 -29.58
CA LYS A 895 68.35 72.12 -28.42
C LYS A 895 66.96 72.77 -28.30
N PHE A 896 65.96 72.10 -27.73
CA PHE A 896 65.45 72.30 -26.35
C PHE A 896 64.02 71.75 -26.13
N CYS A 897 63.74 71.54 -24.85
CA CYS A 897 62.54 71.12 -24.12
C CYS A 897 61.14 71.58 -24.61
N GLY A 898 60.19 70.64 -24.44
CA GLY A 898 58.88 70.70 -23.77
C GLY A 898 58.06 72.00 -23.63
N ARG A 899 56.74 71.87 -23.82
CA ARG A 899 55.63 72.33 -22.93
C ARG A 899 54.24 72.04 -23.55
N VAL A 900 53.58 70.99 -23.04
CA VAL A 900 52.13 70.74 -22.75
C VAL A 900 51.02 71.54 -23.49
N MET A 901 50.08 70.86 -24.20
CA MET A 901 48.65 70.61 -23.84
C MET A 901 47.80 70.03 -25.00
N THR A 902 47.33 68.79 -24.79
CA THR A 902 45.97 68.19 -24.96
C THR A 902 45.13 68.35 -26.24
N VAL A 903 44.62 67.21 -26.74
CA VAL A 903 43.20 66.75 -26.71
C VAL A 903 42.91 65.89 -27.95
N GLU A 904 42.29 64.72 -27.69
CA GLU A 904 41.47 63.85 -28.57
C GLU A 904 42.07 63.37 -29.89
N SER A 905 41.88 62.14 -30.34
CA SER A 905 41.19 60.95 -29.88
C SER A 905 41.75 59.86 -30.81
N THR A 906 42.02 58.66 -30.33
CA THR A 906 42.50 57.58 -31.22
C THR A 906 41.83 56.27 -30.84
N PRO A 907 41.34 55.51 -31.83
CA PRO A 907 40.17 54.66 -31.69
C PRO A 907 40.49 53.32 -31.03
N ALA A 908 39.47 52.73 -30.39
CA ALA A 908 39.50 51.45 -29.68
C ALA A 908 39.92 50.22 -30.51
N ASN A 909 40.22 50.41 -31.79
CA ASN A 909 40.49 49.35 -32.75
C ASN A 909 42.01 49.13 -32.94
N LEU A 910 42.86 49.94 -32.29
CA LEU A 910 44.32 49.93 -32.40
C LEU A 910 45.07 49.83 -31.06
N THR A 911 44.38 49.70 -29.93
CA THR A 911 44.98 49.48 -28.61
C THR A 911 44.48 48.18 -27.98
N GLY A 912 44.79 47.04 -28.58
CA GLY A 912 44.85 45.77 -27.82
C GLY A 912 45.96 45.83 -26.74
N GLY A 913 45.98 46.89 -25.95
CA GLY A 913 46.99 47.23 -24.97
C GLY A 913 46.59 46.74 -23.57
N PRO A 914 47.44 47.02 -22.58
CA PRO A 914 48.55 46.12 -22.30
C PRO A 914 48.62 45.73 -20.82
N LEU A 915 48.84 44.42 -20.62
CA LEU A 915 49.63 43.78 -19.55
C LEU A 915 49.18 43.96 -18.08
N ALA A 916 48.70 42.86 -17.49
CA ALA A 916 49.18 42.32 -16.21
C ALA A 916 48.62 40.89 -16.05
N ASN A 917 49.33 39.83 -15.67
CA ASN A 917 50.75 39.52 -15.48
C ASN A 917 50.80 37.99 -15.52
N THR A 918 51.76 37.43 -16.26
CA THR A 918 52.21 36.04 -16.07
C THR A 918 52.96 35.95 -14.74
N GLU A 919 52.59 34.99 -13.88
CA GLU A 919 53.41 34.61 -12.73
C GLU A 919 53.60 33.08 -12.72
N LEU A 920 54.83 32.67 -13.08
CA LEU A 920 55.45 31.44 -12.58
C LEU A 920 56.20 31.83 -11.29
N ALA A 921 55.70 31.25 -10.19
CA ALA A 921 56.35 30.83 -8.94
C ALA A 921 57.57 31.62 -8.38
N LEU A 922 57.46 32.00 -7.10
CA LEU A 922 58.39 31.64 -6.01
C LEU A 922 57.86 32.20 -4.66
N GLU A 923 57.75 31.29 -3.68
CA GLU A 923 58.28 31.38 -2.29
C GLU A 923 58.10 32.68 -1.46
N ARG A 924 57.92 32.68 -0.14
CA ARG A 924 57.52 31.76 0.95
C ARG A 924 57.68 32.60 2.24
N VAL A 925 56.75 32.46 3.20
CA VAL A 925 56.83 32.78 4.67
C VAL A 925 57.03 34.27 5.09
N PRO A 926 56.72 34.73 6.35
CA PRO A 926 56.26 33.96 7.52
C PRO A 926 55.16 34.55 8.45
N ILE A 927 54.50 33.64 9.18
CA ILE A 927 54.27 33.61 10.65
C ILE A 927 53.50 34.82 11.25
N GLN A 928 52.23 34.66 11.61
CA GLN A 928 51.70 34.17 12.91
C GLN A 928 51.50 35.29 13.93
N GLY A 929 50.27 35.41 14.45
CA GLY A 929 49.95 36.23 15.61
C GLY A 929 48.45 36.48 15.76
N GLY A 930 47.78 35.71 16.62
CA GLY A 930 46.34 35.79 16.94
C GLY A 930 45.89 37.11 17.60
N ALA A 931 44.66 37.29 18.06
CA ALA A 931 43.57 36.37 18.34
C ALA A 931 42.25 37.17 18.51
N LEU A 932 41.14 36.43 18.60
CA LEU A 932 39.90 36.74 19.35
C LEU A 932 38.92 37.83 18.85
N ARG A 933 37.78 37.30 18.41
CA ARG A 933 36.40 37.53 18.90
C ARG A 933 35.54 38.70 18.35
N LYS A 934 34.33 38.24 17.98
CA LYS A 934 32.98 38.82 18.05
C LYS A 934 32.48 39.62 16.83
N LEU A 935 31.65 38.91 16.03
CA LEU A 935 30.20 39.15 15.74
C LEU A 935 29.71 40.61 15.69
N PRO A 936 28.81 40.97 14.73
CA PRO A 936 27.45 40.41 14.72
C PRO A 936 26.81 40.20 13.31
N THR A 937 26.02 39.12 13.10
CA THR A 937 24.53 39.06 12.93
C THR A 937 24.00 39.57 11.57
N ALA A 938 22.98 39.03 10.92
CA ALA A 938 21.85 38.13 11.22
C ALA A 938 21.13 37.93 9.85
N THR A 939 20.26 36.97 9.52
CA THR A 939 19.52 35.82 10.07
C THR A 939 18.86 35.21 8.80
N GLU A 940 18.54 33.93 8.66
CA GLU A 940 17.50 33.21 9.40
C GLU A 940 17.48 31.75 8.92
N ASP A 941 17.02 30.90 9.83
CA ASP A 941 17.13 29.45 9.94
C ASP A 941 16.19 28.59 9.03
N PRO A 942 16.40 27.26 9.01
CA PRO A 942 15.55 26.27 8.35
C PRO A 942 14.51 25.62 9.30
N GLU A 943 13.30 25.32 8.79
CA GLU A 943 12.37 24.39 9.45
C GLU A 943 11.70 23.41 8.46
N TYR A 944 11.92 22.13 8.76
CA TYR A 944 10.96 21.00 8.81
C TYR A 944 9.88 20.82 7.73
N PHE A 945 9.89 19.64 7.08
CA PHE A 945 8.65 18.86 6.91
C PHE A 945 8.87 17.35 7.07
N ASN A 946 8.10 16.81 8.00
CA ASN A 946 7.91 15.40 8.31
C ASN A 946 7.16 14.65 7.21
N THR A 947 7.43 13.35 7.17
CA THR A 947 6.54 12.28 6.74
C THR A 947 5.16 12.35 7.40
N VAL A 948 4.09 12.16 6.62
CA VAL A 948 2.84 11.43 6.98
C VAL A 948 2.12 11.05 5.67
N SER A 949 1.71 9.79 5.56
CA SER A 949 0.83 9.27 4.53
C SER A 949 -0.63 9.71 4.73
N VAL A 950 -1.45 9.57 3.68
CA VAL A 950 -2.91 9.25 3.67
C VAL A 950 -3.56 10.01 2.50
N LYS A 951 -3.54 9.39 1.30
CA LYS A 951 -4.70 8.75 0.65
C LYS A 951 -4.32 8.28 -0.74
#